data_AF-A0A444XH86-F1
#
_entry.id   AF-A0A444XH86-F1
#
_cell.length_a   1.000
_cell.length_b   1.000
_cell.length_c   1.000
_cell.angle_alpha   90.00
_cell.angle_beta   90.00
_cell.angle_gamma   90.00
#
_symmetry.space_group_name_H-M   'P 1'
#
loop_
_entity.id
_entity.type
_entity.pdbx_description
1 polymer ?
#
loop_
_entity_poly.entity_id
_entity_poly.type
_entity_poly.pdbx_seq_one_letter_code
_entity_poly.pdbx_strand_id
1 'polypeptide(L)'
;MASSSRVLLRNSLKQNQSPFLVSPVLVRLRKAVKFPVAALSEDLLRDPSSSSSSSSSSSSLPSEKPVKFRVRAVVTVRNKIKEGFKETLVKHFDALTDNIGQNIVLELISTEIDPKTKAAKKSNEAVLKDWSKKINVKAERVNYTAEYMVDSNFGEPGAITVSNKHQQEFFLECITIEGFATGPVHFPCNSWVQARKDHPGKRIFFSNKPYLPGDTPAGLRFLREKELRNLRGDGKGVRNLSDRIYDFDTYNDLGNPDRAPEFARPTIGGSEQYPYPRRCRTGRLPSDTDMFAESRLEKPNPMYVPRDERFEESKQNTFSVKRLKAVLHNLIPGLKASISADNQDFNDFSDVDGLYSKGLLIQLGLQDDVLKKLPLPNVVSKIQESSQGLLKYDTPKIISKDKFAWLRDDEFARQAIAGVNPIGIERLQVFPPVSKLDPQIYGPQESALKEEHILNQLNGMTVQQAIDENKLFIIDYHDVYLPFLERINALDGRKAYATRTIFFLTPLDTLKPVAIELSLPPAGPSSRSKRVVTPAIDATTNWMWQLAKAHVCANDAGVHQLYNHWLRTHACMEPFILAAHRQMSAMHPIFKLLDPHMRYTLEINALARQSLINADGIIENCFTPGRYAMEISSAFYKNYWRFDMDTLPADLIRRYIS
;
A
#
# COMPACT_ATOMS: atom_id res chain seq x y z
N MET A 1 53.46 46.76 -33.46
CA MET A 1 53.32 47.79 -34.51
C MET A 1 51.83 47.96 -34.81
N ALA A 2 51.38 49.22 -34.81
CA ALA A 2 50.12 49.80 -35.34
C ALA A 2 48.77 49.18 -34.90
N SER A 3 47.96 49.81 -34.03
CA SER A 3 47.08 51.02 -34.24
C SER A 3 45.74 50.62 -34.87
N SER A 4 44.52 51.03 -34.50
CA SER A 4 43.88 52.03 -33.60
C SER A 4 42.36 51.66 -33.60
N SER A 5 41.48 51.92 -32.63
CA SER A 5 40.99 53.23 -32.19
C SER A 5 40.09 53.13 -30.94
N ARG A 6 40.20 54.14 -30.07
CA ARG A 6 39.38 54.43 -28.87
C ARG A 6 38.14 55.27 -29.22
N VAL A 7 37.16 55.31 -28.29
CA VAL A 7 36.38 56.47 -27.74
C VAL A 7 35.23 55.87 -26.89
N LEU A 8 35.24 55.83 -25.54
CA LEU A 8 34.89 56.85 -24.52
C LEU A 8 33.50 57.50 -24.77
N LEU A 9 32.47 57.49 -23.92
CA LEU A 9 32.37 57.91 -22.51
C LEU A 9 30.96 57.61 -21.93
N ARG A 10 30.94 57.21 -20.64
CA ARG A 10 30.01 57.55 -19.52
C ARG A 10 28.49 57.70 -19.76
N ASN A 11 27.69 56.92 -19.00
CA ASN A 11 26.98 57.42 -17.80
C ASN A 11 26.23 56.33 -17.01
N SER A 12 26.72 56.07 -15.79
CA SER A 12 26.04 55.96 -14.49
C SER A 12 24.50 55.83 -14.38
N LEU A 13 24.10 54.95 -13.44
CA LEU A 13 22.87 54.91 -12.60
C LEU A 13 21.57 54.30 -13.17
N LYS A 14 21.26 53.06 -12.77
CA LYS A 14 20.34 52.73 -11.66
C LYS A 14 20.10 51.22 -11.56
N GLN A 15 20.38 50.66 -10.38
CA GLN A 15 19.82 49.38 -9.94
C GLN A 15 18.30 49.47 -9.94
N ASN A 16 17.64 48.51 -10.59
CA ASN A 16 16.30 48.11 -10.23
C ASN A 16 16.25 46.58 -10.27
N GLN A 17 16.05 46.00 -9.10
CA GLN A 17 15.69 44.61 -8.88
C GLN A 17 14.28 44.38 -9.41
N SER A 18 14.08 43.33 -10.22
CA SER A 18 12.81 42.62 -10.29
C SER A 18 12.98 41.22 -10.90
N PRO A 19 12.24 40.22 -10.41
CA PRO A 19 12.55 38.80 -10.55
C PRO A 19 11.94 38.20 -11.82
N PHE A 20 12.65 37.26 -12.44
CA PHE A 20 12.13 36.49 -13.57
C PHE A 20 11.07 35.48 -13.09
N LEU A 21 9.85 35.69 -13.59
CA LEU A 21 8.67 34.86 -13.43
C LEU A 21 8.92 33.44 -13.96
N VAL A 22 8.77 32.46 -13.06
CA VAL A 22 8.55 31.05 -13.38
C VAL A 22 7.08 30.88 -13.76
N SER A 23 6.79 30.41 -14.97
CA SER A 23 5.45 29.97 -15.37
C SER A 23 5.03 28.75 -14.54
N PRO A 24 3.91 28.81 -13.78
CA PRO A 24 3.43 27.66 -13.03
C PRO A 24 2.75 26.65 -13.97
N VAL A 25 3.14 25.39 -13.82
CA VAL A 25 2.50 24.22 -14.43
C VAL A 25 1.04 24.16 -13.98
N LEU A 26 0.13 24.16 -14.95
CA LEU A 26 -1.32 24.13 -14.76
C LEU A 26 -1.78 22.76 -14.25
N VAL A 27 -1.80 22.57 -12.94
CA VAL A 27 -2.46 21.44 -12.28
C VAL A 27 -3.97 21.67 -12.33
N ARG A 28 -4.69 20.87 -13.11
CA ARG A 28 -6.15 20.90 -13.18
C ARG A 28 -6.75 20.32 -11.88
N LEU A 29 -6.82 21.14 -10.84
CA LEU A 29 -7.54 20.86 -9.59
C LEU A 29 -9.03 20.66 -9.90
N ARG A 30 -9.57 19.49 -9.53
CA ARG A 30 -11.03 19.27 -9.49
C ARG A 30 -11.62 20.23 -8.46
N LYS A 31 -12.70 20.93 -8.85
CA LYS A 31 -13.44 21.91 -8.04
C LYS A 31 -13.74 21.37 -6.63
N ALA A 32 -13.12 21.96 -5.62
CA ALA A 32 -13.62 21.93 -4.27
C ALA A 32 -14.85 22.86 -4.19
N VAL A 33 -15.97 22.33 -3.69
CA VAL A 33 -17.16 23.13 -3.38
C VAL A 33 -16.84 23.94 -2.13
N LYS A 34 -16.79 25.28 -2.27
CA LYS A 34 -16.61 26.22 -1.17
C LYS A 34 -17.91 26.30 -0.36
N PHE A 35 -17.85 26.03 0.93
CA PHE A 35 -18.83 26.54 1.90
C PHE A 35 -18.35 27.91 2.40
N PRO A 36 -19.25 28.90 2.57
CA PRO A 36 -18.86 30.19 3.13
C PRO A 36 -18.55 30.04 4.62
N VAL A 37 -17.31 30.34 5.00
CA VAL A 37 -16.88 30.52 6.38
C VAL A 37 -17.26 31.94 6.78
N ALA A 38 -18.25 32.08 7.65
CA ALA A 38 -18.51 33.34 8.34
C ALA A 38 -17.48 33.51 9.46
N ALA A 39 -16.81 34.67 9.46
CA ALA A 39 -15.92 35.10 10.52
C ALA A 39 -16.70 35.23 11.84
N LEU A 40 -16.17 34.66 12.92
CA LEU A 40 -16.58 34.99 14.27
C LEU A 40 -15.45 35.77 14.93
N SER A 41 -15.81 36.97 15.36
CA SER A 41 -14.99 37.90 16.14
C SER A 41 -14.50 37.22 17.41
N GLU A 42 -13.21 37.39 17.70
CA GLU A 42 -12.71 37.36 19.07
C GLU A 42 -13.41 38.48 19.83
N ASP A 43 -14.10 38.14 20.92
CA ASP A 43 -14.23 39.03 22.06
C ASP A 43 -14.29 38.19 23.34
N LEU A 44 -13.28 38.46 24.17
CA LEU A 44 -13.06 37.95 25.50
C LEU A 44 -14.17 38.41 26.46
N LEU A 45 -14.82 37.47 27.13
CA LEU A 45 -15.44 37.74 28.42
C LEU A 45 -14.87 36.80 29.48
N ARG A 46 -14.17 37.44 30.42
CA ARG A 46 -13.69 36.96 31.72
C ARG A 46 -14.89 36.53 32.57
N ASP A 47 -14.90 35.29 33.05
CA ASP A 47 -15.63 34.92 34.26
C ASP A 47 -14.74 35.14 35.50
N PRO A 48 -15.23 35.79 36.57
CA PRO A 48 -14.60 35.74 37.87
C PRO A 48 -15.05 34.50 38.65
N SER A 49 -14.06 33.94 39.33
CA SER A 49 -14.08 32.84 40.29
C SER A 49 -15.26 32.79 41.26
N SER A 50 -15.70 31.56 41.50
CA SER A 50 -16.58 31.06 42.54
C SER A 50 -16.13 31.35 43.98
N SER A 51 -17.07 31.77 44.83
CA SER A 51 -17.20 31.27 46.21
C SER A 51 -18.55 31.66 46.83
N SER A 52 -19.48 30.71 46.94
CA SER A 52 -20.41 30.68 48.07
C SER A 52 -21.04 29.30 48.22
N SER A 53 -20.67 28.66 49.33
CA SER A 53 -21.32 27.50 49.90
C SER A 53 -22.70 27.88 50.42
N SER A 54 -23.75 27.16 50.00
CA SER A 54 -24.99 27.09 50.76
C SER A 54 -25.60 25.70 50.61
N SER A 55 -25.53 24.96 51.72
CA SER A 55 -26.34 23.79 52.01
C SER A 55 -27.82 24.17 52.04
N SER A 56 -28.65 23.48 51.24
CA SER A 56 -30.09 23.45 51.46
C SER A 56 -30.67 22.07 51.10
N SER A 57 -31.05 21.39 52.18
CA SER A 57 -32.21 20.50 52.35
C SER A 57 -32.91 19.94 51.09
N SER A 58 -32.87 18.62 51.02
CA SER A 58 -33.72 17.76 50.20
C SER A 58 -35.22 18.07 50.37
N SER A 59 -35.83 18.64 49.34
CA SER A 59 -37.26 18.50 49.07
C SER A 59 -37.42 17.82 47.72
N SER A 60 -37.82 16.55 47.73
CA SER A 60 -38.16 15.77 46.55
C SER A 60 -39.41 16.36 45.87
N LEU A 61 -39.19 17.22 44.88
CA LEU A 61 -40.21 17.59 43.91
C LEU A 61 -40.55 16.36 43.05
N PRO A 62 -41.82 16.14 42.67
CA PRO A 62 -42.17 15.05 41.77
C PRO A 62 -41.48 15.30 40.43
N SER A 63 -40.72 14.32 39.95
CA SER A 63 -40.08 14.41 38.63
C SER A 63 -41.16 14.67 37.58
N GLU A 64 -41.13 15.85 36.95
CA GLU A 64 -41.96 16.13 35.78
C GLU A 64 -41.76 15.01 34.76
N LYS A 65 -42.87 14.49 34.21
CA LYS A 65 -42.79 13.43 33.20
C LYS A 65 -42.03 14.00 32.00
N PRO A 66 -40.99 13.32 31.50
CA PRO A 66 -40.21 13.83 30.39
C PRO A 66 -41.12 14.02 29.17
N VAL A 67 -41.08 15.22 28.59
CA VAL A 67 -41.79 15.55 27.36
C VAL A 67 -41.09 14.83 26.19
N LYS A 68 -41.87 14.19 25.32
CA LYS A 68 -41.34 13.56 24.10
C LYS A 68 -41.26 14.55 22.97
N PHE A 69 -40.16 14.54 22.25
CA PHE A 69 -39.96 15.34 21.05
C PHE A 69 -39.53 14.47 19.87
N ARG A 70 -39.78 14.98 18.66
CA ARG A 70 -39.50 14.26 17.42
C ARG A 70 -38.09 14.59 16.93
N VAL A 71 -37.31 13.55 16.60
CA VAL A 71 -36.01 13.69 15.94
C VAL A 71 -35.98 12.91 14.63
N ARG A 72 -35.18 13.37 13.67
CA ARG A 72 -35.10 12.81 12.32
C ARG A 72 -33.69 12.27 12.06
N ALA A 73 -33.57 11.01 11.67
CA ALA A 73 -32.36 10.49 11.05
C ALA A 73 -32.41 10.70 9.54
N VAL A 74 -31.32 11.21 8.97
CA VAL A 74 -31.01 11.16 7.54
C VAL A 74 -29.89 10.14 7.35
N VAL A 75 -30.17 9.08 6.59
CA VAL A 75 -29.26 7.95 6.37
C VAL A 75 -28.81 7.97 4.92
N THR A 76 -27.50 8.09 4.68
CA THR A 76 -26.93 8.08 3.34
C THR A 76 -26.36 6.71 3.02
N VAL A 77 -26.91 6.05 2.00
CA VAL A 77 -26.47 4.76 1.48
C VAL A 77 -25.79 4.97 0.13
N ARG A 78 -24.67 4.29 -0.08
CA ARG A 78 -23.98 4.29 -1.38
C ARG A 78 -24.40 3.05 -2.18
N ASN A 79 -24.90 3.27 -3.38
CA ASN A 79 -25.27 2.20 -4.31
C ASN A 79 -24.02 1.62 -4.99
N LYS A 80 -24.08 0.34 -5.35
CA LYS A 80 -23.08 -0.29 -6.22
C LYS A 80 -23.12 0.35 -7.61
N ILE A 81 -21.96 0.48 -8.27
CA ILE A 81 -21.84 1.02 -9.64
C ILE A 81 -22.32 -0.03 -10.65
N LYS A 82 -22.10 -1.32 -10.35
CA LYS A 82 -22.65 -2.45 -11.11
C LYS A 82 -23.42 -3.38 -10.19
N GLU A 83 -24.64 -3.69 -10.58
CA GLU A 83 -25.46 -4.71 -9.94
C GLU A 83 -25.58 -5.91 -10.90
N GLY A 84 -25.29 -7.11 -10.39
CA GLY A 84 -25.54 -8.34 -11.15
C GLY A 84 -27.04 -8.67 -11.19
N PHE A 85 -27.50 -9.43 -12.20
CA PHE A 85 -28.91 -9.81 -12.35
C PHE A 85 -29.50 -10.46 -11.08
N LYS A 86 -28.74 -11.35 -10.42
CA LYS A 86 -29.13 -11.96 -9.15
C LYS A 86 -29.25 -10.93 -8.02
N GLU A 87 -28.33 -9.97 -7.94
CA GLU A 87 -28.39 -8.91 -6.92
C GLU A 87 -29.59 -8.00 -7.14
N THR A 88 -29.89 -7.65 -8.41
CA THR A 88 -31.07 -6.87 -8.77
C THR A 88 -32.36 -7.59 -8.36
N LEU A 89 -32.47 -8.90 -8.63
CA LEU A 89 -33.64 -9.69 -8.20
C LEU A 89 -33.82 -9.70 -6.68
N VAL A 90 -32.73 -9.91 -5.92
CA VAL A 90 -32.81 -9.90 -4.45
C VAL A 90 -33.12 -8.50 -3.92
N LYS A 91 -32.59 -7.43 -4.54
CA LYS A 91 -32.92 -6.05 -4.19
C LYS A 91 -34.42 -5.77 -4.35
N HIS A 92 -35.04 -6.28 -5.41
CA HIS A 92 -36.49 -6.18 -5.62
C HIS A 92 -37.27 -6.99 -4.58
N PHE A 93 -36.78 -8.17 -4.20
CA PHE A 93 -37.36 -8.96 -3.12
C PHE A 93 -37.28 -8.26 -1.76
N ASP A 94 -36.14 -7.63 -1.44
CA ASP A 94 -35.94 -6.83 -0.24
C ASP A 94 -36.90 -5.63 -0.21
N ALA A 95 -37.11 -4.95 -1.34
CA ALA A 95 -38.10 -3.87 -1.44
C ALA A 95 -39.55 -4.34 -1.25
N LEU A 96 -39.89 -5.55 -1.71
CA LEU A 96 -41.22 -6.12 -1.51
C LEU A 96 -41.45 -6.50 -0.04
N THR A 97 -40.45 -7.11 0.59
CA THR A 97 -40.51 -7.58 1.99
C THR A 97 -40.36 -6.46 3.03
N ASP A 98 -39.81 -5.30 2.65
CA ASP A 98 -39.77 -4.08 3.47
C ASP A 98 -41.18 -3.59 3.86
N ASN A 99 -42.18 -3.77 2.99
CA ASN A 99 -43.56 -3.41 3.31
C ASN A 99 -44.24 -4.42 4.28
N ILE A 100 -43.58 -5.54 4.59
CA ILE A 100 -44.09 -6.66 5.39
C ILE A 100 -43.22 -6.87 6.66
N GLY A 101 -42.40 -5.89 7.05
CA GLY A 101 -41.68 -5.88 8.33
C GLY A 101 -40.23 -6.38 8.30
N GLN A 102 -39.71 -6.80 7.14
CA GLN A 102 -38.27 -7.02 6.94
C GLN A 102 -37.59 -5.70 6.57
N ASN A 103 -37.38 -4.83 7.55
CA ASN A 103 -36.85 -3.48 7.30
C ASN A 103 -35.49 -3.24 7.94
N ILE A 104 -34.86 -2.14 7.56
CA ILE A 104 -33.70 -1.59 8.27
C ILE A 104 -34.19 -0.83 9.50
N VAL A 105 -33.66 -1.23 10.66
CA VAL A 105 -34.07 -0.70 11.95
C VAL A 105 -32.89 0.00 12.62
N LEU A 106 -33.16 1.18 13.15
CA LEU A 106 -32.21 2.04 13.85
C LEU A 106 -32.62 2.21 15.32
N GLU A 107 -31.65 2.26 16.23
CA GLU A 107 -31.87 2.53 17.65
C GLU A 107 -30.77 3.46 18.16
N LEU A 108 -31.16 4.63 18.69
CA LEU A 108 -30.24 5.61 19.26
C LEU A 108 -29.84 5.20 20.66
N ILE A 109 -28.57 5.45 21.00
CA ILE A 109 -28.01 5.17 22.31
C ILE A 109 -27.37 6.45 22.85
N SER A 110 -27.79 6.80 24.06
CA SER A 110 -27.31 7.99 24.76
C SER A 110 -25.90 7.80 25.32
N THR A 111 -25.20 8.91 25.50
CA THR A 111 -23.99 9.03 26.30
C THR A 111 -24.25 8.81 27.80
N GLU A 112 -25.50 8.94 28.24
CA GLU A 112 -25.94 8.82 29.62
C GLU A 112 -26.47 7.42 29.99
N ILE A 113 -26.37 7.10 31.27
CA ILE A 113 -26.93 5.88 31.86
C ILE A 113 -28.33 6.19 32.43
N ASP A 114 -29.26 5.27 32.25
CA ASP A 114 -30.53 5.26 32.95
C ASP A 114 -30.30 4.88 34.43
N PRO A 115 -30.64 5.77 35.39
CA PRO A 115 -30.45 5.50 36.82
C PRO A 115 -31.12 4.23 37.33
N LYS A 116 -32.22 3.79 36.68
CA LYS A 116 -33.02 2.61 37.07
C LYS A 116 -32.40 1.32 36.55
N THR A 117 -32.10 1.26 35.25
CA THR A 117 -31.60 0.03 34.61
C THR A 117 -30.09 -0.13 34.73
N LYS A 118 -29.37 0.95 35.10
CA LYS A 118 -27.90 1.03 35.09
C LYS A 118 -27.28 0.74 33.71
N ALA A 119 -28.09 0.79 32.65
CA ALA A 119 -27.67 0.64 31.26
C ALA A 119 -27.78 1.98 30.51
N ALA A 120 -27.16 2.07 29.34
CA ALA A 120 -27.30 3.25 28.49
C ALA A 120 -28.78 3.52 28.14
N LYS A 121 -29.21 4.79 28.17
CA LYS A 121 -30.56 5.15 27.69
C LYS A 121 -30.67 4.84 26.20
N LYS A 122 -31.78 4.24 25.78
CA LYS A 122 -32.05 3.85 24.39
C LYS A 122 -33.35 4.46 23.90
N SER A 123 -33.39 4.84 22.63
CA SER A 123 -34.65 5.20 21.98
C SER A 123 -35.48 3.94 21.69
N ASN A 124 -36.75 4.13 21.36
CA ASN A 124 -37.47 3.09 20.63
C ASN A 124 -36.81 2.83 19.26
N GLU A 125 -37.06 1.65 18.71
CA GLU A 125 -36.64 1.28 17.36
C GLU A 125 -37.36 2.16 16.33
N ALA A 126 -36.59 2.72 15.38
CA ALA A 126 -37.11 3.49 14.26
C ALA A 126 -36.84 2.74 12.94
N VAL A 127 -37.89 2.62 12.13
CA VAL A 127 -37.83 1.95 10.83
C VAL A 127 -37.44 2.96 9.75
N LEU A 128 -36.50 2.58 8.89
CA LEU A 128 -36.11 3.38 7.75
C LEU A 128 -37.25 3.44 6.72
N LYS A 129 -37.65 4.64 6.31
CA LYS A 129 -38.78 4.85 5.39
C LYS A 129 -38.33 4.92 3.92
N ASP A 130 -39.27 4.58 3.04
CA ASP A 130 -39.18 4.72 1.58
C ASP A 130 -38.06 3.90 0.90
N TRP A 131 -37.62 2.79 1.52
CA TRP A 131 -36.65 1.89 0.91
C TRP A 131 -37.15 1.35 -0.43
N SER A 132 -38.37 0.80 -0.42
CA SER A 132 -39.04 0.24 -1.58
C SER A 132 -39.26 1.26 -2.71
N LYS A 133 -39.62 2.51 -2.36
CA LYS A 133 -39.87 3.58 -3.35
C LYS A 133 -38.62 4.08 -4.05
N LYS A 134 -37.45 3.98 -3.40
CA LYS A 134 -36.18 4.54 -3.92
C LYS A 134 -35.28 3.49 -4.58
N ILE A 135 -35.76 2.25 -4.77
CA ILE A 135 -34.97 1.15 -5.34
C ILE A 135 -34.40 1.44 -6.74
N ASN A 136 -35.16 2.15 -7.57
CA ASN A 136 -34.82 2.47 -8.96
C ASN A 136 -34.07 3.80 -9.13
N VAL A 137 -33.73 4.47 -8.02
CA VAL A 137 -32.99 5.73 -8.08
C VAL A 137 -31.56 5.44 -8.54
N LYS A 138 -31.24 5.86 -9.77
CA LYS A 138 -29.91 5.74 -10.39
C LYS A 138 -28.94 6.82 -9.89
N ALA A 139 -28.88 7.02 -8.58
CA ALA A 139 -27.90 7.90 -7.94
C ALA A 139 -26.84 7.05 -7.22
N GLU A 140 -25.59 7.51 -7.21
CA GLU A 140 -24.50 6.89 -6.45
C GLU A 140 -24.79 6.91 -4.94
N ARG A 141 -25.45 7.97 -4.45
CA ARG A 141 -25.83 8.17 -3.07
C ARG A 141 -27.34 8.36 -2.96
N VAL A 142 -27.97 7.64 -2.06
CA VAL A 142 -29.40 7.72 -1.79
C VAL A 142 -29.62 8.03 -0.31
N ASN A 143 -30.45 9.04 -0.05
CA ASN A 143 -30.81 9.44 1.30
C ASN A 143 -32.15 8.85 1.70
N TYR A 144 -32.17 8.22 2.86
CA TYR A 144 -33.35 7.68 3.53
C TYR A 144 -33.59 8.39 4.85
N THR A 145 -34.80 8.26 5.39
CA THR A 145 -35.17 8.94 6.63
C THR A 145 -35.83 8.01 7.62
N ALA A 146 -35.55 8.19 8.91
CA ALA A 146 -36.30 7.58 10.00
C ALA A 146 -36.68 8.66 11.02
N GLU A 147 -37.80 8.48 11.72
CA GLU A 147 -38.25 9.40 12.76
C GLU A 147 -38.25 8.67 14.11
N TYR A 148 -37.80 9.34 15.15
CA TYR A 148 -37.86 8.84 16.52
C TYR A 148 -38.70 9.78 17.38
N MET A 149 -39.33 9.21 18.39
CA MET A 149 -39.83 9.94 19.54
C MET A 149 -38.88 9.70 20.70
N VAL A 150 -38.23 10.76 21.17
CA VAL A 150 -37.19 10.71 22.20
C VAL A 150 -37.64 11.54 23.38
N ASP A 151 -37.40 11.04 24.59
CA ASP A 151 -37.70 11.76 25.82
C ASP A 151 -36.73 12.93 26.00
N SER A 152 -37.21 14.07 26.49
CA SER A 152 -36.38 15.27 26.77
C SER A 152 -35.21 15.02 27.71
N ASN A 153 -35.29 13.98 28.56
CA ASN A 153 -34.22 13.54 29.43
C ASN A 153 -33.30 12.47 28.81
N PHE A 154 -33.37 12.22 27.51
CA PHE A 154 -32.53 11.21 26.82
C PHE A 154 -31.04 11.57 26.86
N GLY A 155 -30.71 12.86 26.91
CA GLY A 155 -29.32 13.34 26.83
C GLY A 155 -28.80 13.37 25.39
N GLU A 156 -27.48 13.37 25.24
CA GLU A 156 -26.83 13.42 23.92
C GLU A 156 -26.70 12.02 23.28
N PRO A 157 -27.11 11.81 22.02
CA PRO A 157 -26.90 10.56 21.30
C PRO A 157 -25.40 10.37 20.99
N GLY A 158 -24.82 9.28 21.50
CA GLY A 158 -23.39 8.97 21.31
C GLY A 158 -23.12 7.77 20.40
N ALA A 159 -24.11 6.88 20.23
CA ALA A 159 -24.03 5.75 19.31
C ALA A 159 -25.39 5.50 18.65
N ILE A 160 -25.37 4.80 17.52
CA ILE A 160 -26.54 4.29 16.83
C ILE A 160 -26.32 2.83 16.48
N THR A 161 -27.32 1.99 16.70
CA THR A 161 -27.30 0.62 16.22
C THR A 161 -28.16 0.45 14.98
N VAL A 162 -27.69 -0.40 14.07
CA VAL A 162 -28.34 -0.69 12.80
C VAL A 162 -28.56 -2.19 12.68
N SER A 163 -29.80 -2.59 12.45
CA SER A 163 -30.18 -3.96 12.14
C SER A 163 -30.69 -4.03 10.71
N ASN A 164 -30.03 -4.84 9.88
CA ASN A 164 -30.44 -5.09 8.51
C ASN A 164 -31.24 -6.40 8.43
N LYS A 165 -32.57 -6.30 8.32
CA LYS A 165 -33.45 -7.46 8.12
C LYS A 165 -33.64 -7.83 6.65
N HIS A 166 -33.05 -7.09 5.72
CA HIS A 166 -33.01 -7.44 4.30
C HIS A 166 -32.07 -8.63 4.04
N GLN A 167 -32.17 -9.21 2.85
CA GLN A 167 -31.37 -10.34 2.41
C GLN A 167 -29.98 -9.94 1.92
N GLN A 168 -29.81 -8.70 1.45
CA GLN A 168 -28.54 -8.16 0.97
C GLN A 168 -27.90 -7.21 1.98
N GLU A 169 -26.57 -7.20 1.98
CA GLU A 169 -25.82 -6.11 2.60
C GLU A 169 -25.92 -4.82 1.80
N PHE A 170 -25.79 -3.67 2.47
CA PHE A 170 -25.69 -2.35 1.83
C PHE A 170 -24.55 -1.55 2.43
N PHE A 171 -24.02 -0.59 1.68
CA PHE A 171 -22.96 0.28 2.17
C PHE A 171 -23.53 1.55 2.82
N LEU A 172 -23.36 1.65 4.13
CA LEU A 172 -23.78 2.80 4.93
C LEU A 172 -22.65 3.83 4.98
N GLU A 173 -22.84 4.99 4.36
CA GLU A 173 -21.83 6.05 4.32
C GLU A 173 -21.86 6.88 5.61
N CYS A 174 -23.03 7.41 5.97
CA CYS A 174 -23.21 8.14 7.22
C CYS A 174 -24.67 8.20 7.68
N ILE A 175 -24.85 8.57 8.95
CA ILE A 175 -26.15 8.93 9.53
C ILE A 175 -26.03 10.31 10.17
N THR A 176 -26.99 11.19 9.92
CA THR A 176 -27.11 12.49 10.60
C THR A 176 -28.43 12.54 11.35
N ILE A 177 -28.38 12.88 12.65
CA ILE A 177 -29.55 13.03 13.50
C ILE A 177 -29.84 14.51 13.71
N GLU A 178 -31.06 14.93 13.40
CA GLU A 178 -31.53 16.31 13.51
C GLU A 178 -32.69 16.41 14.51
N GLY A 179 -32.85 17.59 15.13
CA GLY A 179 -33.95 17.89 16.05
C GLY A 179 -33.56 17.95 17.53
N PHE A 180 -32.28 17.71 17.88
CA PHE A 180 -31.75 18.01 19.21
C PHE A 180 -31.43 19.51 19.35
N ALA A 181 -31.64 20.07 20.54
CA ALA A 181 -31.36 21.48 20.83
C ALA A 181 -29.88 21.86 20.66
N THR A 182 -28.97 20.90 20.83
CA THR A 182 -27.52 21.06 20.67
C THR A 182 -27.05 21.06 19.21
N GLY A 183 -27.97 20.96 18.25
CA GLY A 183 -27.65 20.86 16.82
C GLY A 183 -27.57 19.42 16.30
N PRO A 184 -27.23 19.24 15.01
CA PRO A 184 -27.18 17.93 14.38
C PRO A 184 -26.01 17.08 14.88
N VAL A 185 -26.23 15.77 15.02
CA VAL A 185 -25.21 14.80 15.44
C VAL A 185 -24.87 13.88 14.27
N HIS A 186 -23.57 13.74 13.98
CA HIS A 186 -23.08 13.00 12.82
C HIS A 186 -22.42 11.67 13.22
N PHE A 187 -22.74 10.62 12.48
CA PHE A 187 -22.22 9.27 12.63
C PHE A 187 -21.53 8.86 11.32
N PRO A 188 -20.20 9.04 11.20
CA PRO A 188 -19.45 8.58 10.03
C PRO A 188 -19.37 7.05 10.08
N CYS A 189 -20.01 6.38 9.12
CA CYS A 189 -20.18 4.93 9.16
C CYS A 189 -19.18 4.21 8.23
N ASN A 190 -19.15 4.62 6.96
CA ASN A 190 -18.30 4.07 5.90
C ASN A 190 -18.12 2.53 5.96
N SER A 191 -19.21 1.79 6.08
CA SER A 191 -19.14 0.35 6.32
C SER A 191 -20.29 -0.40 5.66
N TRP A 192 -20.02 -1.64 5.27
CA TRP A 192 -21.04 -2.58 4.80
C TRP A 192 -21.85 -3.11 5.98
N VAL A 193 -23.17 -2.98 5.93
CA VAL A 193 -24.10 -3.51 6.94
C VAL A 193 -24.63 -4.86 6.46
N GLN A 194 -24.10 -5.95 7.02
CA GLN A 194 -24.45 -7.33 6.69
C GLN A 194 -25.91 -7.64 6.99
N ALA A 195 -26.52 -8.53 6.21
CA ALA A 195 -27.85 -9.07 6.49
C ALA A 195 -27.84 -9.86 7.81
N ARG A 196 -28.98 -9.89 8.50
CA ARG A 196 -29.11 -10.58 9.81
C ARG A 196 -28.77 -12.07 9.76
N LYS A 197 -28.97 -12.71 8.61
CA LYS A 197 -28.59 -14.13 8.40
C LYS A 197 -27.07 -14.35 8.44
N ASP A 198 -26.30 -13.36 8.01
CA ASP A 198 -24.84 -13.41 7.95
C ASP A 198 -24.22 -12.82 9.24
N HIS A 199 -24.89 -11.82 9.83
CA HIS A 199 -24.51 -11.22 11.10
C HIS A 199 -25.75 -10.95 11.97
N PRO A 200 -26.09 -11.86 12.91
CA PRO A 200 -27.33 -11.76 13.69
C PRO A 200 -27.35 -10.60 14.71
N GLY A 201 -26.18 -10.04 15.03
CA GLY A 201 -26.03 -8.90 15.93
C GLY A 201 -26.37 -7.55 15.27
N LYS A 202 -26.75 -6.55 16.08
CA LYS A 202 -26.88 -5.17 15.60
C LYS A 202 -25.49 -4.57 15.38
N ARG A 203 -25.29 -3.90 14.24
CA ARG A 203 -24.08 -3.12 13.96
C ARG A 203 -24.07 -1.84 14.79
N ILE A 204 -22.91 -1.44 15.30
CA ILE A 204 -22.75 -0.27 16.17
C ILE A 204 -21.95 0.80 15.42
N PHE A 205 -22.43 2.03 15.43
CA PHE A 205 -21.72 3.19 14.91
C PHE A 205 -21.70 4.29 15.98
N PHE A 206 -20.55 4.93 16.15
CA PHE A 206 -20.36 6.00 17.14
C PHE A 206 -20.46 7.37 16.46
N SER A 207 -20.77 8.40 17.23
CA SER A 207 -20.72 9.77 16.73
C SER A 207 -19.29 10.17 16.35
N ASN A 208 -19.14 11.27 15.61
CA ASN A 208 -17.84 11.76 15.18
C ASN A 208 -16.96 12.28 16.34
N LYS A 209 -17.50 12.45 17.54
CA LYS A 209 -16.76 12.93 18.73
C LYS A 209 -15.66 11.94 19.15
N PRO A 210 -14.41 12.40 19.31
CA PRO A 210 -13.31 11.54 19.75
C PRO A 210 -13.30 11.39 21.28
N TYR A 211 -12.95 10.19 21.75
CA TYR A 211 -12.78 9.88 23.18
C TYR A 211 -11.60 8.94 23.41
N LEU A 212 -10.73 9.29 24.36
CA LEU A 212 -9.82 8.32 24.96
C LEU A 212 -10.62 7.27 25.76
N PRO A 213 -10.04 6.10 26.09
CA PRO A 213 -10.73 5.10 26.91
C PRO A 213 -11.27 5.66 28.22
N GLY A 214 -10.48 6.45 28.96
CA GLY A 214 -10.87 7.07 30.22
C GLY A 214 -12.01 8.09 30.10
N ASP A 215 -12.03 8.84 28.99
CA ASP A 215 -13.01 9.89 28.72
C ASP A 215 -14.29 9.37 28.06
N THR A 216 -14.40 8.06 27.84
CA THR A 216 -15.57 7.49 27.17
C THR A 216 -16.82 7.69 28.05
N PRO A 217 -17.88 8.35 27.55
CA PRO A 217 -19.12 8.56 28.30
C PRO A 217 -19.68 7.25 28.82
N ALA A 218 -20.25 7.28 30.02
CA ALA A 218 -20.64 6.07 30.75
C ALA A 218 -21.60 5.17 29.95
N GLY A 219 -22.55 5.76 29.22
CA GLY A 219 -23.48 5.02 28.34
C GLY A 219 -22.81 4.31 27.15
N LEU A 220 -21.60 4.71 26.76
CA LEU A 220 -20.90 4.15 25.59
C LEU A 220 -19.83 3.13 25.95
N ARG A 221 -19.39 3.05 27.22
CA ARG A 221 -18.26 2.20 27.65
C ARG A 221 -18.43 0.74 27.26
N PHE A 222 -19.61 0.17 27.54
CA PHE A 222 -19.92 -1.22 27.17
C PHE A 222 -19.89 -1.44 25.65
N LEU A 223 -20.43 -0.50 24.86
CA LEU A 223 -20.47 -0.62 23.40
C LEU A 223 -19.09 -0.50 22.78
N ARG A 224 -18.24 0.40 23.32
CA ARG A 224 -16.84 0.55 22.92
C ARG A 224 -16.11 -0.78 23.02
N GLU A 225 -16.21 -1.45 24.16
CA GLU A 225 -15.57 -2.74 24.37
C GLU A 225 -16.21 -3.86 23.56
N LYS A 226 -17.53 -3.86 23.45
CA LYS A 226 -18.27 -4.87 22.68
C LYS A 226 -17.85 -4.84 21.21
N GLU A 227 -17.76 -3.67 20.59
CA GLU A 227 -17.31 -3.56 19.21
C GLU A 227 -15.85 -4.01 19.06
N LEU A 228 -14.95 -3.64 19.98
CA LEU A 228 -13.56 -4.13 19.96
C LEU A 228 -13.46 -5.65 20.14
N ARG A 229 -14.34 -6.28 20.93
CA ARG A 229 -14.41 -7.75 21.03
C ARG A 229 -14.88 -8.36 19.70
N ASN A 230 -15.89 -7.78 19.06
CA ASN A 230 -16.38 -8.24 17.76
C ASN A 230 -15.28 -8.15 16.68
N LEU A 231 -14.54 -7.04 16.63
CA LEU A 231 -13.45 -6.81 15.67
C LEU A 231 -12.27 -7.76 15.90
N ARG A 232 -12.01 -8.18 17.14
CA ARG A 232 -10.95 -9.15 17.46
C ARG A 232 -11.31 -10.59 17.08
N GLY A 233 -12.59 -10.95 17.15
CA GLY A 233 -13.02 -12.33 17.05
C GLY A 233 -12.47 -13.21 18.18
N ASP A 234 -12.47 -14.51 17.96
CA ASP A 234 -12.07 -15.54 18.94
C ASP A 234 -10.78 -16.29 18.56
N GLY A 235 -10.16 -15.91 17.43
CA GLY A 235 -8.96 -16.56 16.89
C GLY A 235 -9.20 -17.91 16.22
N LYS A 236 -10.45 -18.35 16.03
CA LYS A 236 -10.78 -19.68 15.49
C LYS A 236 -11.56 -19.60 14.18
N GLY A 237 -11.82 -20.74 13.54
CA GLY A 237 -12.66 -20.86 12.33
C GLY A 237 -12.08 -20.24 11.05
N VAL A 238 -12.77 -20.51 9.94
CA VAL A 238 -12.55 -19.92 8.60
C VAL A 238 -13.25 -18.58 8.54
N ARG A 239 -12.61 -17.57 7.91
CA ARG A 239 -13.21 -16.25 7.71
C ARG A 239 -14.16 -16.22 6.52
N ASN A 240 -15.35 -15.68 6.73
CA ASN A 240 -16.32 -15.41 5.67
C ASN A 240 -16.07 -14.04 5.04
N LEU A 241 -16.42 -13.86 3.77
CA LEU A 241 -16.21 -12.58 3.06
C LEU A 241 -16.98 -11.39 3.67
N SER A 242 -18.00 -11.65 4.48
CA SER A 242 -18.78 -10.67 5.21
C SER A 242 -18.22 -10.34 6.60
N ASP A 243 -17.26 -11.12 7.12
CA ASP A 243 -16.69 -10.94 8.46
C ASP A 243 -15.91 -9.62 8.56
N ARG A 244 -15.91 -9.02 9.74
CA ARG A 244 -15.12 -7.84 10.11
C ARG A 244 -14.09 -8.16 11.20
N ILE A 245 -13.50 -9.35 11.14
CA ILE A 245 -12.59 -9.88 12.16
C ILE A 245 -11.15 -9.64 11.72
N TYR A 246 -10.42 -8.85 12.50
CA TYR A 246 -9.02 -8.51 12.29
C TYR A 246 -8.20 -9.40 13.21
N ASP A 247 -7.33 -10.25 12.67
CA ASP A 247 -6.47 -11.12 13.46
C ASP A 247 -5.18 -11.45 12.70
N PHE A 248 -4.19 -12.00 13.42
CA PHE A 248 -2.84 -12.22 12.90
C PHE A 248 -2.58 -13.67 12.53
N ASP A 249 -1.77 -13.87 11.50
CA ASP A 249 -1.23 -15.17 11.14
C ASP A 249 0.12 -15.03 10.40
N THR A 250 0.84 -16.12 10.23
CA THR A 250 2.14 -16.19 9.55
C THR A 250 1.96 -16.31 8.03
N TYR A 251 3.01 -16.06 7.24
CA TYR A 251 2.96 -16.31 5.79
C TYR A 251 3.20 -17.80 5.51
N ASN A 252 2.20 -18.61 5.84
CA ASN A 252 2.13 -20.04 5.53
C ASN A 252 1.16 -20.34 4.37
N ASP A 253 0.66 -19.31 3.67
CA ASP A 253 -0.31 -19.41 2.58
C ASP A 253 0.29 -19.13 1.19
N LEU A 254 1.63 -19.07 1.08
CA LEU A 254 2.33 -18.77 -0.16
C LEU A 254 2.64 -20.01 -1.01
N GLY A 255 2.80 -21.17 -0.38
CA GLY A 255 3.07 -22.45 -1.06
C GLY A 255 1.83 -23.03 -1.73
N ASN A 256 2.01 -24.13 -2.46
CA ASN A 256 0.94 -25.01 -2.91
C ASN A 256 1.42 -26.47 -2.94
N PRO A 257 1.76 -27.08 -1.78
CA PRO A 257 2.36 -28.41 -1.73
C PRO A 257 1.42 -29.51 -2.27
N ASP A 258 0.10 -29.28 -2.24
CA ASP A 258 -0.90 -30.20 -2.80
C ASP A 258 -0.85 -30.28 -4.33
N ARG A 259 -0.30 -29.25 -5.00
CA ARG A 259 -0.07 -29.27 -6.45
C ARG A 259 1.11 -30.17 -6.80
N ALA A 260 2.26 -29.94 -6.16
CA ALA A 260 3.46 -30.77 -6.21
C ALA A 260 4.53 -30.29 -5.21
N PRO A 261 5.51 -31.13 -4.82
CA PRO A 261 6.52 -30.79 -3.81
C PRO A 261 7.34 -29.52 -4.12
N GLU A 262 7.60 -29.23 -5.39
CA GLU A 262 8.35 -28.04 -5.83
C GLU A 262 7.61 -26.71 -5.61
N PHE A 263 6.30 -26.75 -5.37
CA PHE A 263 5.49 -25.58 -5.00
C PHE A 263 5.38 -25.38 -3.49
N ALA A 264 5.98 -26.26 -2.68
CA ALA A 264 6.11 -26.04 -1.24
C ALA A 264 6.99 -24.81 -0.97
N ARG A 265 6.62 -24.00 0.03
CA ARG A 265 7.41 -22.84 0.48
C ARG A 265 7.51 -22.88 2.00
N PRO A 266 8.63 -22.44 2.58
CA PRO A 266 8.74 -22.36 4.03
C PRO A 266 7.69 -21.39 4.59
N THR A 267 7.19 -21.68 5.79
CA THR A 267 6.43 -20.70 6.57
C THR A 267 7.35 -19.55 6.97
N ILE A 268 6.93 -18.33 6.63
CA ILE A 268 7.69 -17.12 6.93
C ILE A 268 6.98 -16.32 8.03
N GLY A 269 7.71 -16.07 9.12
CA GLY A 269 7.21 -15.51 10.37
C GLY A 269 6.91 -16.59 11.41
N GLY A 270 7.32 -16.36 12.67
CA GLY A 270 7.08 -17.29 13.78
C GLY A 270 8.26 -18.18 14.15
N SER A 271 9.38 -18.07 13.44
CA SER A 271 10.65 -18.74 13.77
C SER A 271 11.83 -17.77 13.73
N GLU A 272 12.95 -18.14 14.37
CA GLU A 272 14.21 -17.38 14.30
C GLU A 272 14.93 -17.53 12.95
N GLN A 273 14.65 -18.62 12.24
CA GLN A 273 15.20 -18.90 10.91
C GLN A 273 14.57 -17.98 9.86
N TYR A 274 13.24 -17.83 9.90
CA TYR A 274 12.49 -16.99 8.98
C TYR A 274 11.61 -15.97 9.74
N PRO A 275 12.20 -14.99 10.43
CA PRO A 275 11.43 -13.96 11.12
C PRO A 275 10.74 -13.06 10.10
N TYR A 276 9.52 -12.62 10.39
CA TYR A 276 8.74 -11.77 9.48
C TYR A 276 7.53 -11.11 10.16
N PRO A 277 7.04 -9.98 9.63
CA PRO A 277 5.74 -9.40 10.01
C PRO A 277 4.60 -10.42 9.88
N ARG A 278 3.54 -10.22 10.66
CA ARG A 278 2.31 -11.01 10.55
C ARG A 278 1.40 -10.45 9.45
N ARG A 279 0.58 -11.32 8.87
CA ARG A 279 -0.47 -10.96 7.91
C ARG A 279 -1.87 -11.14 8.50
N CYS A 280 -2.89 -10.69 7.79
CA CYS A 280 -4.29 -10.92 8.14
C CYS A 280 -4.63 -12.41 8.11
N ARG A 281 -5.13 -12.93 9.24
CA ARG A 281 -5.60 -14.31 9.37
C ARG A 281 -6.81 -14.57 8.48
N THR A 282 -6.77 -15.67 7.75
CA THR A 282 -7.85 -16.17 6.88
C THR A 282 -8.48 -17.44 7.43
N GLY A 283 -7.68 -18.27 8.10
CA GLY A 283 -8.13 -19.44 8.84
C GLY A 283 -8.72 -20.54 7.97
N ARG A 284 -8.35 -20.60 6.67
CA ARG A 284 -8.66 -21.76 5.82
C ARG A 284 -8.00 -23.00 6.41
N LEU A 285 -8.49 -24.16 5.99
CA LEU A 285 -7.94 -25.44 6.41
C LEU A 285 -6.48 -25.57 5.94
N PRO A 286 -5.66 -26.37 6.63
CA PRO A 286 -4.34 -26.73 6.12
C PRO A 286 -4.40 -27.42 4.76
N SER A 287 -3.27 -27.46 4.07
CA SER A 287 -3.07 -28.30 2.89
C SER A 287 -3.14 -29.79 3.26
N ASP A 288 -3.55 -30.63 2.31
CA ASP A 288 -3.67 -32.08 2.53
C ASP A 288 -2.30 -32.73 2.74
N THR A 289 -1.27 -32.18 2.09
CA THR A 289 0.12 -32.67 2.11
C THR A 289 0.99 -32.06 3.21
N ASP A 290 0.59 -30.93 3.80
CA ASP A 290 1.34 -30.23 4.85
C ASP A 290 0.39 -29.53 5.83
N MET A 291 0.35 -30.02 7.08
CA MET A 291 -0.51 -29.47 8.13
C MET A 291 -0.11 -28.08 8.63
N PHE A 292 1.09 -27.60 8.30
CA PHE A 292 1.58 -26.28 8.69
C PHE A 292 1.36 -25.22 7.59
N ALA A 293 1.11 -25.66 6.35
CA ALA A 293 0.77 -24.79 5.23
C ALA A 293 -0.76 -24.58 5.17
N GLU A 294 -1.20 -23.33 5.04
CA GLU A 294 -2.62 -23.03 4.81
C GLU A 294 -2.99 -23.32 3.35
N SER A 295 -4.10 -24.02 3.11
CA SER A 295 -4.55 -24.40 1.78
C SER A 295 -4.63 -23.20 0.83
N ARG A 296 -4.22 -23.45 -0.42
CA ARG A 296 -4.10 -22.42 -1.44
C ARG A 296 -5.47 -22.02 -1.97
N LEU A 297 -5.74 -20.71 -2.04
CA LEU A 297 -6.94 -20.17 -2.66
C LEU A 297 -6.62 -19.54 -4.01
N GLU A 298 -7.02 -20.21 -5.10
CA GLU A 298 -6.81 -19.72 -6.46
C GLU A 298 -7.97 -18.85 -6.96
N LYS A 299 -7.68 -18.09 -8.01
CA LYS A 299 -8.68 -17.25 -8.67
C LYS A 299 -9.62 -18.12 -9.51
N PRO A 300 -10.90 -17.73 -9.66
CA PRO A 300 -11.49 -16.42 -9.37
C PRO A 300 -11.94 -16.19 -7.92
N ASN A 301 -11.70 -17.12 -7.00
CA ASN A 301 -12.17 -17.00 -5.62
C ASN A 301 -11.43 -15.88 -4.87
N PRO A 302 -12.16 -14.97 -4.17
CA PRO A 302 -11.54 -13.85 -3.48
C PRO A 302 -10.88 -14.28 -2.17
N MET A 303 -9.67 -13.78 -1.92
CA MET A 303 -9.01 -13.91 -0.63
C MET A 303 -9.76 -13.10 0.43
N TYR A 304 -9.89 -13.64 1.64
CA TYR A 304 -10.51 -12.91 2.74
C TYR A 304 -9.65 -11.73 3.20
N VAL A 305 -10.32 -10.60 3.39
CA VAL A 305 -9.94 -9.51 4.29
C VAL A 305 -11.21 -9.02 4.99
N PRO A 306 -11.11 -8.33 6.15
CA PRO A 306 -12.26 -7.73 6.80
C PRO A 306 -13.13 -6.94 5.81
N ARG A 307 -14.45 -7.10 5.87
CA ARG A 307 -15.38 -6.67 4.80
C ARG A 307 -15.21 -5.21 4.35
N ASP A 308 -14.85 -4.33 5.28
CA ASP A 308 -14.67 -2.89 5.05
C ASP A 308 -13.31 -2.52 4.43
N GLU A 309 -12.34 -3.45 4.43
CA GLU A 309 -10.99 -3.27 3.86
C GLU A 309 -10.92 -3.55 2.36
N ARG A 310 -11.96 -4.21 1.83
CA ARG A 310 -12.06 -4.53 0.42
C ARG A 310 -12.05 -3.26 -0.43
N PHE A 311 -11.48 -3.34 -1.62
CA PHE A 311 -11.50 -2.21 -2.55
C PHE A 311 -12.95 -1.77 -2.84
N GLU A 312 -13.14 -0.45 -2.87
CA GLU A 312 -14.30 0.12 -3.52
C GLU A 312 -14.33 -0.31 -5.00
N GLU A 313 -15.53 -0.38 -5.58
CA GLU A 313 -15.72 -0.95 -6.92
C GLU A 313 -14.90 -0.21 -8.00
N SER A 314 -14.76 1.11 -7.90
CA SER A 314 -13.95 1.92 -8.82
C SER A 314 -12.46 1.53 -8.78
N LYS A 315 -11.92 1.30 -7.58
CA LYS A 315 -10.56 0.82 -7.34
C LYS A 315 -10.41 -0.62 -7.82
N GLN A 316 -11.37 -1.50 -7.53
CA GLN A 316 -11.38 -2.90 -7.98
C GLN A 316 -11.40 -3.00 -9.51
N ASN A 317 -12.21 -2.18 -10.19
CA ASN A 317 -12.27 -2.10 -11.65
C ASN A 317 -10.91 -1.64 -12.20
N THR A 318 -10.34 -0.58 -11.65
CA THR A 318 -9.02 -0.07 -12.08
C THR A 318 -7.92 -1.13 -11.89
N PHE A 319 -7.92 -1.81 -10.74
CA PHE A 319 -6.97 -2.89 -10.46
C PHE A 319 -7.16 -4.07 -11.41
N SER A 320 -8.39 -4.48 -11.68
CA SER A 320 -8.69 -5.60 -12.60
C SER A 320 -8.21 -5.32 -14.01
N VAL A 321 -8.39 -4.08 -14.51
CA VAL A 321 -7.87 -3.65 -15.81
C VAL A 321 -6.33 -3.67 -15.82
N LYS A 322 -5.68 -3.07 -14.81
CA LYS A 322 -4.21 -3.07 -14.70
C LYS A 322 -3.63 -4.47 -14.61
N ARG A 323 -4.27 -5.36 -13.86
CA ARG A 323 -3.87 -6.76 -13.71
C ARG A 323 -4.04 -7.54 -15.00
N LEU A 324 -5.16 -7.37 -15.71
CA LEU A 324 -5.36 -8.00 -17.01
C LEU A 324 -4.25 -7.59 -17.99
N LYS A 325 -3.92 -6.28 -18.02
CA LYS A 325 -2.78 -5.77 -18.78
C LYS A 325 -1.49 -6.51 -18.38
N ALA A 326 -1.19 -6.61 -17.09
CA ALA A 326 -0.02 -7.34 -16.60
C ALA A 326 -0.01 -8.85 -16.94
N VAL A 327 -1.14 -9.55 -16.87
CA VAL A 327 -1.22 -10.99 -17.23
C VAL A 327 -1.00 -11.19 -18.72
N LEU A 328 -1.67 -10.41 -19.57
CA LEU A 328 -1.47 -10.46 -21.03
C LEU A 328 0.00 -10.20 -21.39
N HIS A 329 0.65 -9.30 -20.64
CA HIS A 329 2.06 -9.00 -20.76
C HIS A 329 2.98 -10.11 -20.25
N ASN A 330 2.63 -10.84 -19.20
CA ASN A 330 3.41 -11.98 -18.73
C ASN A 330 3.29 -13.21 -19.64
N LEU A 331 2.24 -13.29 -20.47
CA LEU A 331 2.08 -14.34 -21.48
C LEU A 331 2.94 -14.09 -22.73
N ILE A 332 3.64 -12.94 -22.83
CA ILE A 332 4.48 -12.57 -23.97
C ILE A 332 5.50 -13.67 -24.32
N PRO A 333 6.32 -14.19 -23.37
CA PRO A 333 7.32 -15.19 -23.70
C PRO A 333 6.68 -16.50 -24.20
N GLY A 334 5.57 -16.93 -23.57
CA GLY A 334 4.85 -18.15 -23.96
C GLY A 334 4.15 -18.05 -25.33
N LEU A 335 3.56 -16.88 -25.64
CA LEU A 335 2.96 -16.62 -26.96
C LEU A 335 4.02 -16.57 -28.06
N LYS A 336 5.19 -15.97 -27.80
CA LYS A 336 6.32 -15.94 -28.76
C LYS A 336 6.87 -17.35 -29.00
N ALA A 337 7.01 -18.16 -27.95
CA ALA A 337 7.45 -19.56 -28.03
C ALA A 337 6.49 -20.45 -28.84
N SER A 338 5.19 -20.14 -28.85
CA SER A 338 4.21 -20.90 -29.63
C SER A 338 4.20 -20.62 -31.14
N ILE A 339 4.91 -19.59 -31.60
CA ILE A 339 4.85 -19.10 -33.00
C ILE A 339 6.18 -19.32 -33.75
N SER A 340 7.31 -19.35 -33.05
CA SER A 340 8.60 -19.61 -33.68
C SER A 340 9.45 -20.53 -32.79
N ALA A 341 9.79 -21.70 -33.32
CA ALA A 341 10.75 -22.60 -32.69
C ALA A 341 12.17 -22.00 -32.59
N ASP A 342 12.45 -20.94 -33.38
CA ASP A 342 13.80 -20.38 -33.57
C ASP A 342 13.98 -18.93 -33.05
N ASN A 343 12.99 -18.31 -32.39
CA ASN A 343 13.07 -16.89 -31.99
C ASN A 343 12.53 -16.64 -30.57
N GLN A 344 13.17 -17.24 -29.57
CA GLN A 344 12.75 -17.11 -28.17
C GLN A 344 13.14 -15.76 -27.54
N ASP A 345 14.25 -15.14 -27.97
CA ASP A 345 14.86 -13.98 -27.30
C ASP A 345 14.70 -12.65 -28.06
N PHE A 346 14.87 -11.53 -27.35
CA PHE A 346 15.00 -10.22 -27.99
C PHE A 346 16.37 -10.16 -28.69
N ASN A 347 16.37 -9.84 -29.99
CA ASN A 347 17.60 -9.86 -30.79
C ASN A 347 18.38 -8.55 -30.63
N ASP A 348 17.69 -7.42 -30.48
CA ASP A 348 18.30 -6.11 -30.25
C ASP A 348 17.41 -5.17 -29.42
N PHE A 349 17.92 -3.98 -29.09
CA PHE A 349 17.17 -2.98 -28.31
C PHE A 349 15.94 -2.42 -29.04
N SER A 350 15.89 -2.50 -30.37
CA SER A 350 14.73 -2.05 -31.14
C SER A 350 13.51 -2.95 -30.92
N ASP A 351 13.73 -4.23 -30.61
CA ASP A 351 12.65 -5.14 -30.24
C ASP A 351 11.98 -4.73 -28.92
N VAL A 352 12.77 -4.25 -27.97
CA VAL A 352 12.28 -3.71 -26.69
C VAL A 352 11.55 -2.39 -26.92
N ASP A 353 12.08 -1.50 -27.76
CA ASP A 353 11.40 -0.27 -28.20
C ASP A 353 10.05 -0.54 -28.89
N GLY A 354 9.96 -1.66 -29.62
CA GLY A 354 8.75 -2.13 -30.30
C GLY A 354 7.55 -2.29 -29.36
N LEU A 355 7.80 -2.69 -28.11
CA LEU A 355 6.77 -2.86 -27.07
C LEU A 355 6.00 -1.56 -26.79
N TYR A 356 6.68 -0.41 -26.88
CA TYR A 356 6.12 0.91 -26.61
C TYR A 356 5.66 1.65 -27.87
N SER A 357 6.31 1.41 -29.01
CA SER A 357 6.08 2.18 -30.25
C SER A 357 5.00 1.55 -31.14
N LYS A 358 5.10 0.25 -31.39
CA LYS A 358 4.23 -0.52 -32.29
C LYS A 358 3.11 -1.26 -31.54
N GLY A 359 3.36 -1.64 -30.29
CA GLY A 359 2.44 -2.44 -29.48
C GLY A 359 2.61 -3.94 -29.71
N LEU A 360 2.20 -4.74 -28.72
CA LEU A 360 2.64 -6.13 -28.61
C LEU A 360 2.22 -7.05 -29.75
N LEU A 361 1.00 -6.90 -30.25
CA LEU A 361 0.46 -7.75 -31.33
C LEU A 361 1.29 -7.65 -32.60
N ILE A 362 1.60 -6.43 -32.99
CA ILE A 362 2.39 -6.12 -34.19
C ILE A 362 3.83 -6.60 -33.99
N GLN A 363 4.39 -6.41 -32.79
CA GLN A 363 5.77 -6.83 -32.50
C GLN A 363 5.93 -8.36 -32.49
N LEU A 364 4.90 -9.11 -32.10
CA LEU A 364 4.92 -10.58 -32.06
C LEU A 364 4.31 -11.25 -33.31
N GLY A 365 3.88 -10.48 -34.32
CA GLY A 365 3.24 -11.03 -35.53
C GLY A 365 1.88 -11.70 -35.27
N LEU A 366 1.20 -11.36 -34.17
CA LEU A 366 -0.06 -11.97 -33.74
C LEU A 366 -1.27 -11.36 -34.46
N GLN A 367 -2.15 -12.20 -35.00
CA GLN A 367 -3.46 -11.77 -35.53
C GLN A 367 -4.45 -11.42 -34.41
N ASP A 368 -5.32 -10.44 -34.64
CA ASP A 368 -6.32 -9.94 -33.67
C ASP A 368 -7.26 -11.03 -33.11
N ASP A 369 -7.46 -12.13 -33.85
CA ASP A 369 -8.38 -13.21 -33.47
C ASP A 369 -7.87 -14.06 -32.29
N VAL A 370 -6.57 -13.99 -31.96
CA VAL A 370 -6.01 -14.69 -30.78
C VAL A 370 -6.52 -14.06 -29.47
N LEU A 371 -6.71 -12.74 -29.42
CA LEU A 371 -7.27 -12.08 -28.22
C LEU A 371 -8.75 -12.36 -28.02
N LYS A 372 -9.52 -12.58 -29.09
CA LYS A 372 -10.95 -12.88 -29.01
C LYS A 372 -11.22 -14.23 -28.32
N LYS A 373 -10.24 -15.12 -28.28
CA LYS A 373 -10.31 -16.43 -27.61
C LYS A 373 -9.92 -16.39 -26.13
N LEU A 374 -9.36 -15.27 -25.65
CA LEU A 374 -8.99 -15.14 -24.24
C LEU A 374 -10.24 -14.80 -23.39
N PRO A 375 -10.42 -15.43 -22.22
CA PRO A 375 -11.53 -15.13 -21.33
C PRO A 375 -11.32 -13.74 -20.69
N LEU A 376 -11.75 -12.69 -21.38
CA LEU A 376 -11.68 -11.31 -20.90
C LEU A 376 -12.88 -10.99 -19.98
N PRO A 377 -12.67 -10.33 -18.83
CA PRO A 377 -13.78 -9.90 -17.99
C PRO A 377 -14.66 -8.88 -18.73
N ASN A 378 -15.99 -8.99 -18.59
CA ASN A 378 -17.02 -8.15 -19.24
C ASN A 378 -16.87 -6.62 -19.05
N VAL A 379 -15.96 -6.16 -18.20
CA VAL A 379 -15.63 -4.73 -17.99
C VAL A 379 -14.76 -4.16 -19.11
N VAL A 380 -14.10 -5.01 -19.88
CA VAL A 380 -13.13 -4.64 -20.92
C VAL A 380 -13.83 -4.28 -22.24
N SER A 381 -15.07 -4.69 -22.45
CA SER A 381 -15.85 -4.38 -23.67
C SER A 381 -16.15 -2.89 -23.87
N LYS A 382 -15.87 -2.03 -22.87
CA LYS A 382 -15.98 -0.56 -22.96
C LYS A 382 -14.64 0.16 -23.15
N ILE A 383 -13.51 -0.54 -23.05
CA ILE A 383 -12.21 0.03 -23.38
C ILE A 383 -12.10 -0.12 -24.90
N GLN A 384 -12.31 1.01 -25.59
CA GLN A 384 -12.14 1.26 -27.03
C GLN A 384 -11.78 0.06 -27.92
N GLU A 385 -12.61 -0.15 -28.95
CA GLU A 385 -12.64 -1.23 -29.95
C GLU A 385 -11.34 -1.53 -30.73
N SER A 386 -10.15 -1.14 -30.26
CA SER A 386 -8.88 -1.62 -30.79
C SER A 386 -8.09 -2.44 -29.75
N SER A 387 -7.95 -3.74 -30.03
CA SER A 387 -7.00 -4.68 -29.42
C SER A 387 -5.57 -4.10 -29.29
N GLN A 388 -5.20 -3.22 -30.22
CA GLN A 388 -3.93 -2.50 -30.24
C GLN A 388 -3.73 -1.55 -29.04
N GLY A 389 -4.79 -0.94 -28.51
CA GLY A 389 -4.70 -0.02 -27.36
C GLY A 389 -4.46 -0.73 -26.02
N LEU A 390 -4.94 -1.97 -25.87
CA LEU A 390 -4.81 -2.72 -24.61
C LEU A 390 -3.40 -3.31 -24.42
N LEU A 391 -2.69 -3.55 -25.52
CA LEU A 391 -1.42 -4.27 -25.56
C LEU A 391 -0.20 -3.39 -25.92
N LYS A 392 -0.42 -2.10 -26.17
CA LYS A 392 0.66 -1.13 -26.27
C LYS A 392 1.05 -0.63 -24.86
N TYR A 393 2.34 -0.70 -24.54
CA TYR A 393 2.84 -0.11 -23.31
C TYR A 393 2.94 1.42 -23.44
N ASP A 394 2.70 2.12 -22.32
CA ASP A 394 3.02 3.53 -22.26
C ASP A 394 4.55 3.70 -22.30
N THR A 395 5.04 4.66 -23.09
CA THR A 395 6.48 4.92 -23.19
C THR A 395 7.04 5.37 -21.82
N PRO A 396 8.04 4.67 -21.26
CA PRO A 396 8.68 5.04 -20.01
C PRO A 396 9.27 6.46 -20.08
N LYS A 397 9.15 7.20 -18.97
CA LYS A 397 9.60 8.61 -18.94
C LYS A 397 11.08 8.78 -19.25
N ILE A 398 11.92 7.84 -18.80
CA ILE A 398 13.36 7.85 -19.04
C ILE A 398 13.72 7.83 -20.54
N ILE A 399 12.98 7.08 -21.37
CA ILE A 399 13.24 6.99 -22.81
C ILE A 399 12.40 7.96 -23.65
N SER A 400 11.56 8.79 -23.01
CA SER A 400 10.60 9.64 -23.73
C SER A 400 11.25 10.81 -24.47
N LYS A 401 12.44 11.25 -24.03
CA LYS A 401 13.21 12.33 -24.66
C LYS A 401 14.48 11.82 -25.32
N ASP A 402 15.18 10.93 -24.65
CA ASP A 402 16.41 10.30 -25.12
C ASP A 402 16.30 8.79 -24.93
N LYS A 403 16.22 8.06 -26.05
CA LYS A 403 16.02 6.60 -26.05
C LYS A 403 17.17 5.82 -25.44
N PHE A 404 18.36 6.41 -25.41
CA PHE A 404 19.58 5.77 -24.92
C PHE A 404 20.02 6.29 -23.55
N ALA A 405 19.21 7.16 -22.92
CA ALA A 405 19.54 7.76 -21.63
C ALA A 405 19.93 6.72 -20.57
N TRP A 406 19.22 5.58 -20.56
CA TRP A 406 19.41 4.50 -19.60
C TRP A 406 20.75 3.76 -19.70
N LEU A 407 21.47 3.86 -20.83
CA LEU A 407 22.80 3.26 -21.01
C LEU A 407 23.92 4.11 -20.40
N ARG A 408 23.65 5.39 -20.12
CA ARG A 408 24.66 6.33 -19.66
C ARG A 408 24.97 6.15 -18.17
N ASP A 409 26.21 6.41 -17.81
CA ASP A 409 26.69 6.26 -16.43
C ASP A 409 26.13 7.32 -15.49
N ASP A 410 25.92 8.53 -15.98
CA ASP A 410 25.32 9.61 -15.19
C ASP A 410 23.85 9.33 -14.85
N GLU A 411 23.08 8.76 -15.79
CA GLU A 411 21.71 8.35 -15.51
C GLU A 411 21.65 7.14 -14.57
N PHE A 412 22.55 6.15 -14.74
CA PHE A 412 22.69 5.02 -13.82
C PHE A 412 22.96 5.50 -12.39
N ALA A 413 23.90 6.44 -12.20
CA ALA A 413 24.19 6.99 -10.88
C ALA A 413 23.09 7.94 -10.36
N ARG A 414 22.45 8.73 -11.23
CA ARG A 414 21.33 9.59 -10.82
C ARG A 414 20.16 8.77 -10.26
N GLN A 415 19.91 7.58 -10.80
CA GLN A 415 18.84 6.72 -10.29
C GLN A 415 19.08 6.20 -8.87
N ALA A 416 20.33 6.13 -8.42
CA ALA A 416 20.67 5.75 -7.04
C ALA A 416 20.10 6.74 -6.00
N ILE A 417 19.81 7.99 -6.39
CA ILE A 417 19.29 9.05 -5.50
C ILE A 417 17.93 9.59 -5.94
N ALA A 418 17.54 9.39 -7.20
CA ALA A 418 16.31 9.94 -7.77
C ALA A 418 15.63 9.00 -8.78
N GLY A 419 15.86 7.70 -8.64
CA GLY A 419 15.23 6.63 -9.39
C GLY A 419 14.09 5.97 -8.61
N VAL A 420 13.81 4.70 -8.92
CA VAL A 420 12.77 3.91 -8.25
C VAL A 420 13.21 3.44 -6.85
N ASN A 421 14.51 3.31 -6.62
CA ASN A 421 15.09 2.83 -5.36
C ASN A 421 16.11 3.82 -4.76
N PRO A 422 15.72 5.04 -4.40
CA PRO A 422 16.65 6.10 -3.98
C PRO A 422 17.14 5.97 -2.52
N ILE A 423 17.01 4.79 -1.92
CA ILE A 423 17.24 4.57 -0.47
C ILE A 423 18.30 3.50 -0.18
N GLY A 424 18.93 2.93 -1.21
CA GLY A 424 19.99 1.93 -1.07
C GLY A 424 21.41 2.50 -1.00
N ILE A 425 21.62 3.77 -1.39
CA ILE A 425 22.94 4.40 -1.42
C ILE A 425 23.38 4.86 -0.02
N GLU A 426 24.65 4.63 0.31
CA GLU A 426 25.27 5.02 1.57
C GLU A 426 26.60 5.75 1.32
N ARG A 427 27.04 6.62 2.23
CA ARG A 427 28.39 7.20 2.15
C ARG A 427 29.43 6.14 2.52
N LEU A 428 30.44 5.96 1.69
CA LEU A 428 31.49 4.99 1.93
C LEU A 428 32.39 5.45 3.08
N GLN A 429 32.47 4.67 4.16
CA GLN A 429 33.28 5.02 5.34
C GLN A 429 34.70 4.44 5.29
N VAL A 430 34.88 3.28 4.69
CA VAL A 430 36.16 2.55 4.65
C VAL A 430 36.37 1.99 3.25
N PHE A 431 37.61 2.04 2.76
CA PHE A 431 38.00 1.42 1.50
C PHE A 431 39.22 0.50 1.71
N PRO A 432 39.21 -0.73 1.16
CA PRO A 432 38.10 -1.36 0.43
C PRO A 432 36.90 -1.69 1.37
N PRO A 433 35.67 -1.83 0.84
CA PRO A 433 34.52 -2.26 1.64
C PRO A 433 34.75 -3.64 2.26
N VAL A 434 34.18 -3.87 3.44
CA VAL A 434 34.34 -5.12 4.22
C VAL A 434 32.98 -5.80 4.43
N SER A 435 32.90 -7.10 4.12
CA SER A 435 31.72 -7.91 4.38
C SER A 435 31.54 -8.19 5.87
N LYS A 436 30.29 -8.26 6.32
CA LYS A 436 29.90 -8.64 7.69
C LYS A 436 29.50 -10.13 7.79
N LEU A 437 29.56 -10.86 6.69
CA LEU A 437 29.24 -12.29 6.66
C LEU A 437 30.32 -13.12 7.36
N ASP A 438 29.93 -14.27 7.90
CA ASP A 438 30.84 -15.18 8.61
C ASP A 438 31.95 -15.69 7.66
N PRO A 439 33.23 -15.38 7.91
CA PRO A 439 34.33 -15.79 7.05
C PRO A 439 34.55 -17.31 7.02
N GLN A 440 34.09 -18.05 8.03
CA GLN A 440 34.18 -19.51 8.03
C GLN A 440 33.23 -20.14 7.00
N ILE A 441 32.12 -19.46 6.69
CA ILE A 441 31.10 -19.93 5.75
C ILE A 441 31.34 -19.35 4.36
N TYR A 442 31.64 -18.05 4.27
CA TYR A 442 31.66 -17.31 3.01
C TYR A 442 33.06 -16.91 2.52
N GLY A 443 34.10 -17.29 3.26
CA GLY A 443 35.49 -16.99 2.93
C GLY A 443 35.90 -15.56 3.31
N PRO A 444 37.03 -15.05 2.78
CA PRO A 444 37.59 -13.76 3.17
C PRO A 444 36.61 -12.59 3.00
N GLN A 445 36.50 -11.76 4.04
CA GLN A 445 35.56 -10.63 4.12
C GLN A 445 35.97 -9.43 3.26
N GLU A 446 37.24 -9.37 2.87
CA GLU A 446 37.83 -8.27 2.11
C GLU A 446 37.24 -8.19 0.70
N SER A 447 36.85 -7.00 0.26
CA SER A 447 36.50 -6.77 -1.15
C SER A 447 37.73 -6.92 -2.06
N ALA A 448 37.50 -7.34 -3.30
CA ALA A 448 38.50 -7.34 -4.36
C ALA A 448 38.80 -5.94 -4.92
N LEU A 449 38.08 -4.91 -4.45
CA LEU A 449 38.37 -3.51 -4.77
C LEU A 449 39.76 -3.11 -4.26
N LYS A 450 40.46 -2.31 -5.08
CA LYS A 450 41.79 -1.78 -4.83
C LYS A 450 41.82 -0.34 -5.29
N GLU A 451 42.72 0.46 -4.72
CA GLU A 451 42.80 1.89 -5.05
C GLU A 451 43.05 2.11 -6.55
N GLU A 452 43.92 1.29 -7.15
CA GLU A 452 44.24 1.30 -8.58
C GLU A 452 43.01 1.22 -9.50
N HIS A 453 41.91 0.61 -9.04
CA HIS A 453 40.67 0.52 -9.81
C HIS A 453 39.92 1.86 -9.92
N ILE A 454 40.06 2.76 -8.93
CA ILE A 454 39.24 3.98 -8.85
C ILE A 454 40.03 5.28 -8.95
N LEU A 455 41.35 5.29 -8.67
CA LEU A 455 42.17 6.52 -8.61
C LEU A 455 42.00 7.43 -9.83
N ASN A 456 41.99 6.87 -11.04
CA ASN A 456 41.84 7.63 -12.29
C ASN A 456 40.45 8.27 -12.47
N GLN A 457 39.49 7.95 -11.61
CA GLN A 457 38.11 8.44 -11.66
C GLN A 457 37.80 9.48 -10.57
N LEU A 458 38.74 9.80 -9.69
CA LEU A 458 38.55 10.66 -8.51
C LEU A 458 39.02 12.11 -8.71
N ASN A 459 39.13 12.58 -9.95
CA ASN A 459 39.56 13.95 -10.29
C ASN A 459 40.87 14.38 -9.59
N GLY A 460 41.84 13.47 -9.50
CA GLY A 460 43.15 13.74 -8.91
C GLY A 460 43.22 13.59 -7.39
N MET A 461 42.11 13.27 -6.71
CA MET A 461 42.11 12.93 -5.29
C MET A 461 42.65 11.52 -5.05
N THR A 462 43.31 11.33 -3.90
CA THR A 462 43.53 9.99 -3.34
C THR A 462 42.23 9.41 -2.81
N VAL A 463 42.18 8.09 -2.62
CA VAL A 463 40.99 7.43 -2.03
C VAL A 463 40.70 7.95 -0.63
N GLN A 464 41.75 8.14 0.20
CA GLN A 464 41.60 8.66 1.55
C GLN A 464 41.03 10.09 1.55
N GLN A 465 41.56 10.99 0.72
CA GLN A 465 41.01 12.35 0.58
C GLN A 465 39.54 12.32 0.16
N ALA A 466 39.16 11.44 -0.78
CA ALA A 466 37.78 11.33 -1.23
C ALA A 466 36.83 10.78 -0.13
N ILE A 467 37.31 9.93 0.78
CA ILE A 467 36.56 9.52 1.98
C ILE A 467 36.43 10.69 2.95
N ASP A 468 37.54 11.35 3.29
CA ASP A 468 37.59 12.43 4.28
C ASP A 468 36.72 13.63 3.87
N GLU A 469 36.65 13.92 2.57
CA GLU A 469 35.80 14.96 1.99
C GLU A 469 34.37 14.50 1.65
N ASN A 470 33.97 13.29 2.08
CA ASN A 470 32.62 12.73 1.88
C ASN A 470 32.21 12.62 0.41
N LYS A 471 33.16 12.31 -0.48
CA LYS A 471 32.96 12.22 -1.93
C LYS A 471 32.73 10.80 -2.45
N LEU A 472 32.94 9.77 -1.64
CA LEU A 472 32.70 8.38 -2.03
C LEU A 472 31.41 7.82 -1.42
N PHE A 473 30.65 7.11 -2.26
CA PHE A 473 29.38 6.48 -1.90
C PHE A 473 29.35 5.05 -2.42
N ILE A 474 28.47 4.23 -1.86
CA ILE A 474 28.34 2.82 -2.19
C ILE A 474 26.87 2.38 -2.21
N ILE A 475 26.54 1.50 -3.14
CA ILE A 475 25.41 0.57 -3.01
C ILE A 475 26.00 -0.82 -2.80
N ASP A 476 25.74 -1.43 -1.65
CA ASP A 476 26.27 -2.74 -1.26
C ASP A 476 25.15 -3.77 -1.14
N TYR A 477 25.06 -4.65 -2.15
CA TYR A 477 24.16 -5.79 -2.16
C TYR A 477 24.88 -7.12 -1.92
N HIS A 478 26.17 -7.08 -1.57
CA HIS A 478 26.99 -8.26 -1.40
C HIS A 478 26.43 -9.19 -0.32
N ASP A 479 26.30 -8.67 0.90
CA ASP A 479 25.98 -9.48 2.08
C ASP A 479 24.55 -10.04 2.04
N VAL A 480 23.66 -9.37 1.32
CA VAL A 480 22.27 -9.81 1.14
C VAL A 480 22.20 -10.97 0.14
N TYR A 481 22.88 -10.88 -1.00
CA TYR A 481 22.73 -11.85 -2.08
C TYR A 481 23.66 -13.05 -1.96
N LEU A 482 24.89 -12.86 -1.47
CA LEU A 482 25.90 -13.92 -1.42
C LEU A 482 25.38 -15.22 -0.77
N PRO A 483 24.63 -15.20 0.34
CA PRO A 483 24.07 -16.41 0.97
C PRO A 483 23.08 -17.21 0.11
N PHE A 484 22.55 -16.62 -0.97
CA PHE A 484 21.53 -17.22 -1.83
C PHE A 484 22.06 -17.58 -3.21
N LEU A 485 23.24 -17.09 -3.61
CA LEU A 485 23.71 -17.20 -4.99
C LEU A 485 23.90 -18.63 -5.49
N GLU A 486 24.40 -19.54 -4.65
CA GLU A 486 24.55 -20.95 -5.07
C GLU A 486 23.20 -21.54 -5.47
N ARG A 487 22.19 -21.35 -4.62
CA ARG A 487 20.82 -21.83 -4.84
C ARG A 487 20.14 -21.13 -6.02
N ILE A 488 20.33 -19.81 -6.18
CA ILE A 488 19.79 -19.03 -7.30
C ILE A 488 20.44 -19.45 -8.62
N ASN A 489 21.75 -19.62 -8.64
CA ASN A 489 22.51 -19.97 -9.85
C ASN A 489 22.32 -21.43 -10.27
N ALA A 490 21.86 -22.29 -9.35
CA ALA A 490 21.42 -23.65 -9.64
C ALA A 490 20.03 -23.71 -10.31
N LEU A 491 19.24 -22.62 -10.29
CA LEU A 491 17.99 -22.56 -11.03
C LEU A 491 18.25 -22.43 -12.53
N ASP A 492 17.41 -23.11 -13.32
CA ASP A 492 17.49 -23.03 -14.77
C ASP A 492 17.23 -21.60 -15.29
N GLY A 493 17.95 -21.22 -16.35
CA GLY A 493 17.85 -19.89 -16.96
C GLY A 493 18.30 -18.71 -16.09
N ARG A 494 18.89 -18.94 -14.91
CA ARG A 494 19.23 -17.88 -13.94
C ARG A 494 20.71 -17.88 -13.57
N LYS A 495 21.32 -16.69 -13.58
CA LYS A 495 22.67 -16.43 -13.10
C LYS A 495 22.75 -15.03 -12.48
N ALA A 496 23.37 -14.94 -11.31
CA ALA A 496 23.50 -13.71 -10.56
C ALA A 496 24.85 -13.63 -9.85
N TYR A 497 25.25 -12.40 -9.59
CA TYR A 497 26.33 -12.04 -8.69
C TYR A 497 25.76 -11.25 -7.53
N ALA A 498 26.47 -11.24 -6.42
CA ALA A 498 26.27 -10.28 -5.35
C ALA A 498 27.15 -9.07 -5.68
N THR A 499 26.53 -7.88 -5.72
CA THR A 499 27.16 -6.69 -6.29
C THR A 499 27.52 -5.63 -5.25
N ARG A 500 28.64 -4.94 -5.48
CA ARG A 500 28.95 -3.65 -4.83
C ARG A 500 29.24 -2.62 -5.90
N THR A 501 28.68 -1.42 -5.77
CA THR A 501 28.91 -0.33 -6.72
C THR A 501 29.43 0.89 -5.99
N ILE A 502 30.60 1.39 -6.39
CA ILE A 502 31.20 2.61 -5.85
C ILE A 502 30.84 3.80 -6.74
N PHE A 503 30.46 4.90 -6.11
CA PHE A 503 30.16 6.16 -6.76
C PHE A 503 31.06 7.28 -6.21
N PHE A 504 31.42 8.23 -7.07
CA PHE A 504 32.15 9.43 -6.72
C PHE A 504 31.26 10.66 -6.97
N LEU A 505 31.20 11.57 -6.00
CA LEU A 505 30.54 12.86 -6.12
C LEU A 505 31.49 13.85 -6.78
N THR A 506 31.17 14.22 -8.01
CA THR A 506 32.00 15.12 -8.81
C THR A 506 31.91 16.56 -8.31
N PRO A 507 32.84 17.44 -8.70
CA PRO A 507 32.76 18.89 -8.44
C PRO A 507 31.55 19.58 -9.08
N LEU A 508 30.82 18.90 -9.96
CA LEU A 508 29.57 19.39 -10.57
C LEU A 508 28.32 18.95 -9.78
N ASP A 509 28.51 18.43 -8.56
CA ASP A 509 27.46 17.91 -7.67
C ASP A 509 26.60 16.81 -8.31
N THR A 510 27.22 16.00 -9.18
CA THR A 510 26.62 14.80 -9.76
C THR A 510 27.39 13.55 -9.34
N LEU A 511 26.66 12.44 -9.16
CA LEU A 511 27.26 11.14 -8.89
C LEU A 511 27.74 10.49 -10.19
N LYS A 512 28.90 9.85 -10.12
CA LYS A 512 29.51 9.07 -11.18
C LYS A 512 29.84 7.67 -10.67
N PRO A 513 29.43 6.58 -11.34
CA PRO A 513 29.85 5.23 -10.97
C PRO A 513 31.33 5.04 -11.34
N VAL A 514 32.15 4.49 -10.43
CA VAL A 514 33.61 4.38 -10.63
C VAL A 514 34.13 2.95 -10.56
N ALA A 515 33.41 2.01 -9.93
CA ALA A 515 33.72 0.59 -9.96
C ALA A 515 32.51 -0.26 -9.57
N ILE A 516 32.46 -1.49 -10.09
CA ILE A 516 31.50 -2.53 -9.71
C ILE A 516 32.28 -3.79 -9.33
N GLU A 517 32.04 -4.32 -8.14
CA GLU A 517 32.47 -5.66 -7.75
C GLU A 517 31.34 -6.67 -7.99
N LEU A 518 31.67 -7.78 -8.65
CA LEU A 518 30.82 -8.94 -8.88
C LEU A 518 31.37 -10.12 -8.10
N SER A 519 30.61 -10.61 -7.12
CA SER A 519 31.03 -11.69 -6.21
C SER A 519 30.14 -12.94 -6.34
N LEU A 520 30.78 -14.10 -6.24
CA LEU A 520 30.20 -15.44 -6.13
C LEU A 520 30.65 -16.08 -4.81
N PRO A 521 29.91 -17.05 -4.26
CA PRO A 521 30.39 -17.83 -3.14
C PRO A 521 31.68 -18.59 -3.52
N PRO A 522 32.59 -18.87 -2.56
CA PRO A 522 33.79 -19.64 -2.82
C PRO A 522 33.44 -21.04 -3.35
N ALA A 523 33.96 -21.41 -4.52
CA ALA A 523 33.75 -22.73 -5.14
C ALA A 523 34.99 -23.65 -5.06
N GLY A 524 35.94 -23.32 -4.19
CA GLY A 524 37.20 -24.04 -3.99
C GLY A 524 38.46 -23.13 -4.04
N PRO A 525 39.66 -23.67 -3.74
CA PRO A 525 40.88 -22.88 -3.54
C PRO A 525 41.38 -22.11 -4.78
N SER A 526 41.00 -22.54 -5.98
CA SER A 526 41.47 -21.98 -7.26
C SER A 526 40.41 -21.17 -8.02
N SER A 527 39.21 -21.01 -7.48
CA SER A 527 38.12 -20.29 -8.14
C SER A 527 38.25 -18.77 -7.90
N ARG A 528 38.30 -17.98 -8.98
CA ARG A 528 38.17 -16.51 -8.89
C ARG A 528 36.72 -16.16 -8.55
N SER A 529 36.41 -16.11 -7.27
CA SER A 529 35.07 -15.82 -6.74
C SER A 529 34.67 -14.34 -6.84
N LYS A 530 35.62 -13.42 -7.00
CA LYS A 530 35.37 -11.97 -7.06
C LYS A 530 36.02 -11.36 -8.31
N ARG A 531 35.33 -10.41 -8.95
CA ARG A 531 35.84 -9.64 -10.09
C ARG A 531 35.44 -8.17 -9.94
N VAL A 532 36.36 -7.26 -10.22
CA VAL A 532 36.08 -5.83 -10.34
C VAL A 532 36.00 -5.45 -11.81
N VAL A 533 35.00 -4.64 -12.15
CA VAL A 533 34.81 -4.02 -13.46
C VAL A 533 34.78 -2.50 -13.25
N THR A 534 35.48 -1.76 -14.09
CA THR A 534 35.58 -0.29 -14.03
C THR A 534 34.95 0.34 -15.28
N PRO A 535 34.63 1.64 -15.27
CA PRO A 535 34.19 2.36 -16.46
C PRO A 535 35.13 2.12 -17.65
N ALA A 536 34.52 2.01 -18.83
CA ALA A 536 35.19 1.56 -20.03
C ALA A 536 36.20 2.57 -20.59
N ILE A 537 37.26 2.03 -21.19
CA ILE A 537 38.27 2.79 -21.93
C ILE A 537 38.28 2.46 -23.42
N ASP A 538 37.57 1.39 -23.82
CA ASP A 538 37.43 0.92 -25.19
C ASP A 538 36.07 0.23 -25.43
N ALA A 539 35.82 -0.23 -26.66
CA ALA A 539 34.55 -0.84 -27.03
C ALA A 539 34.26 -2.18 -26.32
N THR A 540 35.28 -3.00 -26.07
CA THR A 540 35.11 -4.32 -25.42
C THR A 540 34.80 -4.15 -23.92
N THR A 541 35.57 -3.28 -23.25
CA THR A 541 35.36 -2.92 -21.85
C THR A 541 34.03 -2.21 -21.65
N ASN A 542 33.51 -1.48 -22.65
CA ASN A 542 32.17 -0.89 -22.60
C ASN A 542 31.08 -1.94 -22.40
N TRP A 543 31.08 -3.02 -23.17
CA TRP A 543 30.06 -4.06 -23.01
C TRP A 543 30.21 -4.85 -21.71
N MET A 544 31.43 -5.09 -21.24
CA MET A 544 31.64 -5.67 -19.90
C MET A 544 31.10 -4.77 -18.78
N TRP A 545 31.30 -3.45 -18.90
CA TRP A 545 30.76 -2.46 -17.97
C TRP A 545 29.23 -2.41 -18.00
N GLN A 546 28.61 -2.42 -19.18
CA GLN A 546 27.14 -2.46 -19.30
C GLN A 546 26.56 -3.75 -18.70
N LEU A 547 27.21 -4.91 -18.89
CA LEU A 547 26.80 -6.16 -18.25
C LEU A 547 26.95 -6.14 -16.72
N ALA A 548 28.02 -5.53 -16.21
CA ALA A 548 28.19 -5.33 -14.77
C ALA A 548 27.06 -4.45 -14.20
N LYS A 549 26.72 -3.33 -14.86
CA LYS A 549 25.57 -2.49 -14.49
C LYS A 549 24.25 -3.26 -14.55
N ALA A 550 24.05 -4.13 -15.54
CA ALA A 550 22.86 -4.96 -15.62
C ALA A 550 22.71 -5.91 -14.41
N HIS A 551 23.81 -6.51 -13.93
CA HIS A 551 23.79 -7.30 -12.70
C HIS A 551 23.46 -6.47 -11.46
N VAL A 552 24.00 -5.24 -11.36
CA VAL A 552 23.65 -4.30 -10.29
C VAL A 552 22.16 -3.98 -10.36
N CYS A 553 21.63 -3.62 -11.53
CA CYS A 553 20.21 -3.33 -11.72
C CYS A 553 19.31 -4.54 -11.36
N ALA A 554 19.74 -5.77 -11.63
CA ALA A 554 19.00 -6.97 -11.26
C ALA A 554 18.96 -7.19 -9.74
N ASN A 555 20.07 -6.96 -9.03
CA ASN A 555 20.09 -6.94 -7.56
C ASN A 555 19.22 -5.79 -7.03
N ASP A 556 19.39 -4.58 -7.55
CA ASP A 556 18.67 -3.37 -7.14
C ASP A 556 17.16 -3.54 -7.29
N ALA A 557 16.70 -4.08 -8.42
CA ALA A 557 15.29 -4.36 -8.66
C ALA A 557 14.73 -5.36 -7.64
N GLY A 558 15.50 -6.38 -7.27
CA GLY A 558 15.11 -7.35 -6.24
C GLY A 558 15.04 -6.72 -4.85
N VAL A 559 16.05 -5.94 -4.44
CA VAL A 559 16.04 -5.21 -3.16
C VAL A 559 14.91 -4.20 -3.11
N HIS A 560 14.74 -3.40 -4.15
CA HIS A 560 13.62 -2.50 -4.32
C HIS A 560 12.30 -3.24 -4.08
N GLN A 561 12.05 -4.30 -4.84
CA GLN A 561 10.73 -4.92 -4.86
C GLN A 561 10.44 -5.73 -3.59
N LEU A 562 11.43 -6.48 -3.07
CA LEU A 562 11.25 -7.43 -1.96
C LEU A 562 11.44 -6.79 -0.58
N TYR A 563 12.30 -5.77 -0.49
CA TYR A 563 12.61 -5.11 0.78
C TYR A 563 11.99 -3.72 0.85
N ASN A 564 12.46 -2.79 0.02
CA ASN A 564 12.10 -1.38 0.16
C ASN A 564 10.63 -1.10 -0.15
N HIS A 565 10.05 -1.83 -1.08
CA HIS A 565 8.64 -1.76 -1.44
C HIS A 565 7.83 -2.77 -0.62
N TRP A 566 7.94 -4.08 -0.89
CA TRP A 566 7.08 -5.07 -0.25
C TRP A 566 7.24 -5.12 1.28
N LEU A 567 8.45 -5.34 1.81
CA LEU A 567 8.63 -5.54 3.25
C LEU A 567 8.38 -4.25 4.03
N ARG A 568 9.13 -3.18 3.75
CA ARG A 568 9.10 -1.93 4.54
C ARG A 568 7.78 -1.17 4.45
N THR A 569 7.01 -1.35 3.37
CA THR A 569 5.69 -0.72 3.24
C THR A 569 4.56 -1.73 3.45
N HIS A 570 4.34 -2.66 2.52
CA HIS A 570 3.19 -3.57 2.55
C HIS A 570 3.19 -4.49 3.78
N ALA A 571 4.23 -5.29 3.98
CA ALA A 571 4.25 -6.32 5.01
C ALA A 571 4.38 -5.72 6.43
N CYS A 572 5.21 -4.70 6.62
CA CYS A 572 5.38 -4.06 7.93
C CYS A 572 4.17 -3.20 8.34
N MET A 573 3.41 -2.62 7.39
CA MET A 573 2.20 -1.86 7.73
C MET A 573 1.03 -2.74 8.15
N GLU A 574 0.89 -3.95 7.60
CA GLU A 574 -0.23 -4.85 7.86
C GLU A 574 -0.43 -5.16 9.37
N PRO A 575 0.59 -5.49 10.18
CA PRO A 575 0.45 -5.62 11.62
C PRO A 575 -0.08 -4.39 12.34
N PHE A 576 0.32 -3.18 11.94
CA PHE A 576 -0.16 -1.94 12.56
C PHE A 576 -1.64 -1.70 12.28
N ILE A 577 -2.10 -2.03 11.07
CA ILE A 577 -3.51 -1.94 10.68
C ILE A 577 -4.33 -2.92 11.53
N LEU A 578 -3.90 -4.19 11.57
CA LEU A 578 -4.57 -5.21 12.38
C LEU A 578 -4.62 -4.81 13.86
N ALA A 579 -3.51 -4.31 14.43
CA ALA A 579 -3.46 -3.85 15.81
C ALA A 579 -4.39 -2.64 16.06
N ALA A 580 -4.43 -1.69 15.14
CA ALA A 580 -5.27 -0.50 15.24
C ALA A 580 -6.75 -0.86 15.32
N HIS A 581 -7.26 -1.69 14.40
CA HIS A 581 -8.66 -2.12 14.44
C HIS A 581 -8.98 -3.03 15.64
N ARG A 582 -8.02 -3.79 16.15
CA ARG A 582 -8.21 -4.68 17.31
C ARG A 582 -8.22 -3.96 18.65
N GLN A 583 -7.49 -2.86 18.79
CA GLN A 583 -7.21 -2.23 20.09
C GLN A 583 -7.75 -0.81 20.22
N MET A 584 -8.00 -0.11 19.10
CA MET A 584 -8.49 1.26 19.13
C MET A 584 -9.91 1.33 18.57
N SER A 585 -10.83 1.84 19.39
CA SER A 585 -12.21 2.09 18.97
C SER A 585 -12.24 3.15 17.86
N ALA A 586 -13.27 3.14 17.02
CA ALA A 586 -13.55 4.21 16.06
C ALA A 586 -13.69 5.62 16.70
N MET A 587 -13.91 5.68 18.03
CA MET A 587 -13.89 6.93 18.80
C MET A 587 -12.47 7.38 19.18
N HIS A 588 -11.46 6.51 19.12
CA HIS A 588 -10.11 6.84 19.57
C HIS A 588 -9.48 7.91 18.67
N PRO A 589 -8.94 9.02 19.21
CA PRO A 589 -8.39 10.11 18.40
C PRO A 589 -7.25 9.65 17.48
N ILE A 590 -6.36 8.79 17.98
CA ILE A 590 -5.27 8.21 17.16
C ILE A 590 -5.80 7.27 16.07
N PHE A 591 -6.89 6.53 16.31
CA PHE A 591 -7.48 5.70 15.26
C PHE A 591 -8.02 6.58 14.14
N LYS A 592 -8.74 7.66 14.47
CA LYS A 592 -9.26 8.63 13.49
C LYS A 592 -8.13 9.29 12.67
N LEU A 593 -6.98 9.53 13.30
CA LEU A 593 -5.79 10.05 12.62
C LEU A 593 -5.19 9.03 11.63
N LEU A 594 -5.09 7.76 12.03
CA LEU A 594 -4.39 6.74 11.27
C LEU A 594 -5.25 6.07 10.19
N ASP A 595 -6.56 5.90 10.41
CA ASP A 595 -7.50 5.17 9.55
C ASP A 595 -7.39 5.54 8.06
N PRO A 596 -7.29 6.82 7.66
CA PRO A 596 -7.11 7.19 6.25
C PRO A 596 -5.83 6.65 5.60
N HIS A 597 -4.77 6.42 6.40
CA HIS A 597 -3.46 5.93 5.94
C HIS A 597 -3.40 4.40 5.85
N MET A 598 -4.39 3.69 6.39
CA MET A 598 -4.47 2.22 6.40
C MET A 598 -5.21 1.68 5.17
N ARG A 599 -6.06 2.52 4.59
CA ARG A 599 -6.97 2.22 3.49
C ARG A 599 -6.33 1.37 2.39
N TYR A 600 -6.99 0.27 2.05
CA TYR A 600 -6.67 -0.63 0.94
C TYR A 600 -5.43 -1.51 1.10
N THR A 601 -4.66 -1.35 2.17
CA THR A 601 -3.42 -2.13 2.36
C THR A 601 -3.72 -3.62 2.57
N LEU A 602 -4.74 -3.96 3.35
CA LEU A 602 -5.08 -5.37 3.60
C LEU A 602 -5.55 -6.08 2.32
N GLU A 603 -6.42 -5.47 1.52
CA GLU A 603 -6.89 -6.05 0.25
C GLU A 603 -5.75 -6.21 -0.76
N ILE A 604 -4.88 -5.19 -0.93
CA ILE A 604 -3.76 -5.33 -1.88
C ILE A 604 -2.76 -6.41 -1.42
N ASN A 605 -2.50 -6.52 -0.12
CA ASN A 605 -1.62 -7.55 0.42
C ASN A 605 -2.21 -8.95 0.24
N ALA A 606 -3.52 -9.12 0.48
CA ALA A 606 -4.22 -10.37 0.23
C ALA A 606 -4.15 -10.79 -1.26
N LEU A 607 -4.33 -9.84 -2.18
CA LEU A 607 -4.18 -10.08 -3.62
C LEU A 607 -2.73 -10.38 -4.02
N ALA A 608 -1.76 -9.77 -3.33
CA ALA A 608 -0.33 -10.04 -3.54
C ALA A 608 0.04 -11.46 -3.08
N ARG A 609 -0.44 -11.91 -1.92
CA ARG A 609 -0.28 -13.30 -1.48
C ARG A 609 -0.95 -14.29 -2.43
N GLN A 610 -2.03 -13.90 -3.09
CA GLN A 610 -2.75 -14.79 -4.01
C GLN A 610 -2.07 -14.94 -5.38
N SER A 611 -1.39 -13.91 -5.89
CA SER A 611 -0.91 -13.90 -7.30
C SER A 611 0.45 -13.26 -7.56
N LEU A 612 1.04 -12.56 -6.60
CA LEU A 612 2.29 -11.82 -6.77
C LEU A 612 3.46 -12.56 -6.14
N ILE A 613 3.41 -12.80 -4.82
CA ILE A 613 4.53 -13.31 -4.01
C ILE A 613 4.40 -14.79 -3.63
N ASN A 614 3.38 -15.46 -4.12
CA ASN A 614 3.20 -16.89 -3.94
C ASN A 614 4.17 -17.73 -4.77
N ALA A 615 4.24 -19.03 -4.46
CA ALA A 615 4.85 -20.04 -5.31
C ALA A 615 4.30 -19.94 -6.73
N ASP A 616 5.19 -19.82 -7.73
CA ASP A 616 4.84 -19.64 -9.15
C ASP A 616 4.06 -18.34 -9.44
N GLY A 617 4.20 -17.36 -8.54
CA GLY A 617 3.67 -16.01 -8.69
C GLY A 617 4.54 -15.14 -9.59
N ILE A 618 4.06 -13.92 -9.85
CA ILE A 618 4.74 -12.96 -10.73
C ILE A 618 6.17 -12.65 -10.24
N ILE A 619 6.40 -12.52 -8.92
CA ILE A 619 7.72 -12.20 -8.38
C ILE A 619 8.71 -13.34 -8.63
N GLU A 620 8.33 -14.58 -8.34
CA GLU A 620 9.21 -15.73 -8.57
C GLU A 620 9.54 -15.89 -10.06
N ASN A 621 8.55 -15.65 -10.93
CA ASN A 621 8.72 -15.83 -12.37
C ASN A 621 9.51 -14.68 -13.04
N CYS A 622 9.47 -13.45 -12.50
CA CYS A 622 10.06 -12.29 -13.17
C CYS A 622 11.33 -11.72 -12.50
N PHE A 623 11.65 -12.08 -11.26
CA PHE A 623 12.82 -11.54 -10.54
C PHE A 623 13.85 -12.62 -10.28
N THR A 624 15.14 -12.27 -10.41
CA THR A 624 16.28 -13.19 -10.34
C THR A 624 16.25 -14.21 -9.18
N PRO A 625 15.87 -13.86 -7.94
CA PRO A 625 15.83 -14.81 -6.83
C PRO A 625 14.91 -16.02 -7.01
N GLY A 626 13.90 -15.94 -7.89
CA GLY A 626 12.96 -17.03 -8.10
C GLY A 626 12.24 -17.43 -6.81
N ARG A 627 12.16 -18.74 -6.55
CA ARG A 627 11.51 -19.31 -5.36
C ARG A 627 12.13 -18.90 -4.01
N TYR A 628 13.33 -18.32 -4.00
CA TYR A 628 13.99 -17.86 -2.78
C TYR A 628 13.69 -16.39 -2.45
N ALA A 629 12.86 -15.71 -3.25
CA ALA A 629 12.55 -14.29 -3.09
C ALA A 629 12.04 -13.92 -1.69
N MET A 630 11.11 -14.70 -1.15
CA MET A 630 10.55 -14.42 0.17
C MET A 630 11.49 -14.78 1.33
N GLU A 631 12.40 -15.74 1.14
CA GLU A 631 13.49 -16.01 2.11
C GLU A 631 14.46 -14.81 2.18
N ILE A 632 14.82 -14.22 1.04
CA ILE A 632 15.64 -12.99 1.00
C ILE A 632 14.92 -11.85 1.72
N SER A 633 13.61 -11.67 1.47
CA SER A 633 12.82 -10.66 2.18
C SER A 633 12.83 -10.90 3.70
N SER A 634 12.75 -12.16 4.16
CA SER A 634 12.88 -12.51 5.58
C SER A 634 14.27 -12.22 6.15
N ALA A 635 15.34 -12.48 5.39
CA ALA A 635 16.70 -12.10 5.78
C ALA A 635 16.85 -10.58 5.93
N PHE A 636 16.22 -9.79 5.05
CA PHE A 636 16.16 -8.33 5.20
C PHE A 636 15.45 -7.90 6.48
N TYR A 637 14.33 -8.54 6.81
CA TYR A 637 13.60 -8.26 8.04
C TYR A 637 14.47 -8.54 9.27
N LYS A 638 15.20 -9.65 9.28
CA LYS A 638 16.10 -10.03 10.37
C LYS A 638 17.24 -9.03 10.59
N ASN A 639 17.88 -8.61 9.50
CA ASN A 639 19.20 -7.97 9.58
C ASN A 639 19.15 -6.44 9.45
N TYR A 640 18.12 -5.88 8.79
CA TYR A 640 18.11 -4.45 8.42
C TYR A 640 16.85 -3.69 8.86
N TRP A 641 15.73 -4.37 9.08
CA TRP A 641 14.49 -3.69 9.46
C TRP A 641 14.49 -3.25 10.93
N ARG A 642 14.20 -1.97 11.14
CA ARG A 642 14.18 -1.32 12.46
C ARG A 642 13.15 -0.20 12.45
N PHE A 643 12.08 -0.36 13.20
CA PHE A 643 10.99 0.63 13.27
C PHE A 643 11.47 2.02 13.67
N ASP A 644 12.40 2.10 14.63
CA ASP A 644 13.01 3.35 15.11
C ASP A 644 13.90 4.05 14.08
N MET A 645 14.41 3.30 13.08
CA MET A 645 15.32 3.81 12.06
C MET A 645 14.66 3.98 10.69
N ASP A 646 13.37 3.66 10.55
CA ASP A 646 12.62 3.79 9.29
C ASP A 646 12.04 5.20 9.06
N THR A 647 12.25 6.14 10.00
CA THR A 647 11.93 7.56 9.74
C THR A 647 12.93 8.16 8.77
N LEU A 648 12.48 9.07 7.90
CA LEU A 648 13.35 9.67 6.88
C LEU A 648 14.63 10.29 7.47
N PRO A 649 14.60 11.13 8.53
CA PRO A 649 15.83 11.69 9.10
C PRO A 649 16.76 10.61 9.68
N ALA A 650 16.23 9.63 10.42
CA ALA A 650 17.05 8.56 10.99
C ALA A 650 17.69 7.68 9.91
N ASP A 651 16.95 7.39 8.84
CA ASP A 651 17.44 6.61 7.70
C ASP A 651 18.58 7.35 6.96
N LEU A 652 18.46 8.65 6.72
CA LEU A 652 19.50 9.47 6.10
C LEU A 652 20.78 9.51 6.96
N ILE A 653 20.64 9.69 8.27
CA ILE A 653 21.77 9.68 9.22
C ILE A 653 22.44 8.32 9.24
N ARG A 654 21.65 7.23 9.30
CA ARG A 654 22.15 5.85 9.32
C ARG A 654 22.98 5.52 8.07
N ARG A 655 22.58 6.05 6.91
CA ARG A 655 23.30 5.91 5.63
C ARG A 655 24.39 6.96 5.43
N TYR A 656 24.60 7.84 6.40
CA TYR A 656 25.59 8.91 6.41
C TYR A 656 25.47 9.89 5.23
N ILE A 657 24.23 10.20 4.82
CA ILE A 657 23.92 11.10 3.69
C ILE A 657 23.08 12.32 4.11
N SER A 658 23.05 12.62 5.41
CA SER A 658 22.32 13.77 6.00
C SER A 658 22.93 15.12 5.65
#